data_AF-A0A8W7Q1C2-F1
#
_entry.id   AF-A0A8W7Q1C2-F1
#
_cell.length_a   1.000
_cell.length_b   1.000
_cell.length_c   1.000
_cell.angle_alpha   90.00
_cell.angle_beta   90.00
_cell.angle_gamma   90.00
#
_symmetry.space_group_name_H-M   'P 1'
#
loop_
_entity.id
_entity.type
_entity.pdbx_description
1 polymer ?
#
loop_
_entity_poly.entity_id
_entity_poly.type
_entity_poly.pdbx_seq_one_letter_code
_entity_poly.pdbx_strand_id
1 'polypeptide(L)'
;LEFPQKVAVKMGGSSKKFKKAEKSKIKLKGAKLPKGANVTKTNFKVRKIVVPDQLKQRNLTNAAVLSNKNLTLKDCLAKLKLNNVSSKIEGLRGVREIITKMPSELHRMLSSVVKDVSSLSIDIEHDVRRDAYKTLGCILAACGQSVMVPFYEVLLSFLRCSMTHIQSRIQEDSLLLLDVLLQYLPELVVANRDKILPQFLDMISKLRTESKPGRTLTINLDKQSTSTRWRVKVLSRLTGILKILIDSKRKKNETAEPLEEAVSVAEDVDNPFASKVADYQPDKAVQINYTFDRASTMFLPIQKRHLYTTCPMDVLFRKTTGTDKDLSLGDRVDDGRKLKMYVEMLMPVLFESWLEVRPTGTGAEPGQEHALTQEAAATLELLMAIFIQLWDLTVEYCGETNNDDMKRWFREEYGAKFCTHILGGFPYYQSGTETKSQQPKRSKTTAPILSEKTVDDHCYRHNFNICYFYCCLHEQFRGGKKKSQPYTKIVEYVKRCVMNWKFRGADATNLLLQVLRYMLLDTDCMAVNQETRTLLQTLLEVYITAKLPQEIRNRILVLFCDIIVGSDSLWRRYGQELFTLWLKMLPNLLCKPSIDMEVLKALLCLGQRGNVPFLEVLEANAKQIVANMETIRVTNEAEQGEGFVLICNLLFYVRKRELIRELIDFDALGLKDATQRERLCSTLELKLGMLQE
;
A
#
# COMPACT_ATOMS: atom_id res chain seq x y z
N LEU A 1 -6.30 -66.51 -18.91
CA LEU A 1 -5.61 -67.80 -18.76
C LEU A 1 -6.01 -68.38 -17.43
N GLU A 2 -6.99 -69.28 -17.45
CA GLU A 2 -7.20 -70.42 -16.53
C GLU A 2 -8.58 -71.02 -16.86
N PHE A 3 -8.57 -72.19 -17.50
CA PHE A 3 -9.76 -72.99 -17.77
C PHE A 3 -9.84 -74.10 -16.71
N PRO A 4 -10.98 -74.33 -16.04
CA PRO A 4 -11.12 -75.50 -15.19
C PRO A 4 -11.45 -76.74 -16.03
N GLN A 5 -10.64 -77.78 -15.81
CA GLN A 5 -10.74 -79.11 -16.40
C GLN A 5 -12.09 -79.78 -16.13
N LYS A 6 -12.70 -80.34 -17.18
CA LYS A 6 -13.85 -81.26 -17.07
C LYS A 6 -13.35 -82.62 -16.58
N VAL A 7 -13.70 -82.99 -15.35
CA VAL A 7 -13.62 -84.39 -14.89
C VAL A 7 -14.85 -85.15 -15.41
N ALA A 8 -14.61 -86.13 -16.27
CA ALA A 8 -15.64 -87.03 -16.79
C ALA A 8 -16.01 -88.08 -15.74
N VAL A 9 -17.22 -88.00 -15.19
CA VAL A 9 -17.80 -89.07 -14.37
C VAL A 9 -18.66 -89.98 -15.27
N LYS A 10 -18.18 -91.22 -15.48
CA LYS A 10 -18.94 -92.33 -16.09
C LYS A 10 -20.18 -92.64 -15.23
N MET A 11 -21.39 -92.41 -15.75
CA MET A 11 -22.62 -92.96 -15.17
C MET A 11 -23.13 -94.16 -15.99
N GLY A 12 -22.65 -95.36 -15.66
CA GLY A 12 -23.33 -96.61 -16.01
C GLY A 12 -24.11 -97.12 -14.81
N GLY A 13 -25.45 -97.03 -14.83
CA GLY A 13 -26.31 -97.67 -13.81
C GLY A 13 -27.43 -96.83 -13.15
N SER A 14 -27.75 -95.63 -13.64
CA SER A 14 -28.66 -94.70 -12.93
C SER A 14 -30.09 -94.56 -13.51
N SER A 15 -30.47 -95.23 -14.61
CA SER A 15 -31.79 -94.96 -15.24
C SER A 15 -33.00 -95.34 -14.37
N LYS A 16 -32.98 -96.50 -13.69
CA LYS A 16 -34.12 -96.93 -12.83
C LYS A 16 -34.22 -96.13 -11.53
N LYS A 17 -33.10 -95.67 -10.95
CA LYS A 17 -33.10 -94.83 -9.73
C LYS A 17 -33.54 -93.40 -10.04
N PHE A 18 -33.16 -92.85 -11.21
CA PHE A 18 -33.65 -91.55 -11.69
C PHE A 18 -35.18 -91.55 -11.86
N LYS A 19 -35.74 -92.57 -12.54
CA LYS A 19 -37.19 -92.70 -12.76
C LYS A 19 -38.02 -92.81 -11.46
N LYS A 20 -37.43 -93.38 -10.40
CA LYS A 20 -38.08 -93.53 -9.08
C LYS A 20 -38.01 -92.23 -8.25
N ALA A 21 -36.95 -91.44 -8.40
CA ALA A 21 -36.81 -90.13 -7.77
C ALA A 21 -37.66 -89.04 -8.47
N GLU A 22 -37.77 -89.11 -9.79
CA GLU A 22 -38.53 -88.16 -10.63
C GLU A 22 -40.04 -88.15 -10.32
N LYS A 23 -40.59 -89.26 -9.81
CA LYS A 23 -42.00 -89.38 -9.39
C LYS A 23 -42.22 -89.36 -7.88
N SER A 24 -41.20 -89.01 -7.09
CA SER A 24 -41.31 -89.01 -5.64
C SER A 24 -42.15 -87.83 -5.14
N LYS A 25 -43.27 -88.13 -4.48
CA LYS A 25 -44.12 -87.13 -3.80
C LYS A 25 -43.49 -86.77 -2.46
N ILE A 26 -43.26 -85.49 -2.21
CA ILE A 26 -42.76 -84.99 -0.92
C ILE A 26 -43.84 -85.25 0.15
N LYS A 27 -43.47 -85.90 1.26
CA LYS A 27 -44.40 -86.21 2.36
C LYS A 27 -44.94 -84.91 3.00
N LEU A 28 -46.23 -84.92 3.34
CA LEU A 28 -46.98 -83.77 3.85
C LEU A 28 -46.34 -83.23 5.14
N LYS A 29 -45.80 -82.01 5.09
CA LYS A 29 -45.41 -81.25 6.29
C LYS A 29 -46.14 -79.90 6.26
N GLY A 30 -47.18 -79.77 7.08
CA GLY A 30 -47.89 -78.50 7.32
C GLY A 30 -49.27 -78.36 6.67
N ALA A 31 -50.06 -77.39 7.18
CA ALA A 31 -51.50 -77.22 6.97
C ALA A 31 -51.94 -76.67 5.59
N LYS A 32 -51.03 -76.51 4.61
CA LYS A 32 -51.38 -76.09 3.25
C LYS A 32 -50.93 -77.14 2.25
N LEU A 33 -51.85 -77.64 1.43
CA LEU A 33 -51.53 -78.62 0.40
C LEU A 33 -50.51 -78.02 -0.59
N PRO A 34 -49.40 -78.72 -0.88
CA PRO A 34 -48.45 -78.28 -1.90
C PRO A 34 -49.16 -78.22 -3.26
N LYS A 35 -48.95 -77.13 -3.99
CA LYS A 35 -49.51 -76.92 -5.34
C LYS A 35 -49.07 -78.07 -6.25
N GLY A 36 -49.95 -78.48 -7.17
CA GLY A 36 -49.70 -79.58 -8.11
C GLY A 36 -48.36 -79.42 -8.85
N ALA A 37 -47.69 -80.53 -9.14
CA ALA A 37 -46.38 -80.53 -9.79
C ALA A 37 -46.38 -79.94 -11.21
N ASN A 38 -47.57 -79.81 -11.82
CA ASN A 38 -47.84 -79.19 -13.12
C ASN A 38 -48.17 -77.68 -13.03
N VAL A 39 -48.08 -77.06 -11.85
CA VAL A 39 -48.38 -75.64 -11.69
C VAL A 39 -47.19 -74.79 -12.10
N THR A 40 -47.30 -74.14 -13.27
CA THR A 40 -46.36 -73.12 -13.73
C THR A 40 -46.38 -71.93 -12.79
N LYS A 41 -45.25 -71.63 -12.14
CA LYS A 41 -45.11 -70.45 -11.27
C LYS A 41 -44.93 -69.20 -12.14
N THR A 42 -45.98 -68.38 -12.27
CA THR A 42 -45.98 -67.12 -13.04
C THR A 42 -45.40 -65.92 -12.28
N ASN A 43 -44.82 -66.13 -11.10
CA ASN A 43 -44.19 -65.07 -10.32
C ASN A 43 -42.75 -64.82 -10.80
N PHE A 44 -42.59 -63.97 -11.80
CA PHE A 44 -41.28 -63.44 -12.18
C PHE A 44 -41.14 -62.00 -11.66
N LYS A 45 -39.97 -61.66 -11.11
CA LYS A 45 -39.63 -60.30 -10.69
C LYS A 45 -38.66 -59.71 -11.70
N VAL A 46 -39.12 -58.73 -12.47
CA VAL A 46 -38.27 -57.95 -13.37
C VAL A 46 -37.70 -56.77 -12.58
N ARG A 47 -36.37 -56.63 -12.56
CA ARG A 47 -35.70 -55.41 -12.06
C ARG A 47 -35.20 -54.61 -13.26
N LYS A 48 -35.51 -53.32 -13.31
CA LYS A 48 -35.00 -52.42 -14.33
C LYS A 48 -33.50 -52.24 -14.14
N ILE A 49 -32.71 -52.48 -15.19
CA ILE A 49 -31.29 -52.11 -15.21
C ILE A 49 -31.23 -50.58 -15.34
N VAL A 50 -30.75 -49.91 -14.30
CA VAL A 50 -30.47 -48.47 -14.34
C VAL A 50 -29.03 -48.31 -14.81
N VAL A 51 -28.86 -47.99 -16.10
CA VAL A 51 -27.56 -47.58 -16.62
C VAL A 51 -27.32 -46.15 -16.12
N PRO A 52 -26.24 -45.85 -15.39
CA PRO A 52 -25.92 -44.49 -15.02
C PRO A 52 -25.76 -43.65 -16.29
N ASP A 53 -26.31 -42.43 -16.30
CA ASP A 53 -26.30 -41.53 -17.46
C ASP A 53 -24.86 -41.32 -17.97
N GLN A 54 -24.46 -42.06 -19.00
CA GLN A 54 -23.15 -41.93 -19.65
C GLN A 54 -23.30 -40.98 -20.85
N LEU A 55 -22.85 -39.73 -20.65
CA LEU A 55 -22.74 -38.68 -21.67
C LEU A 55 -24.05 -38.35 -22.41
N LYS A 56 -24.87 -37.45 -21.83
CA LYS A 56 -25.94 -36.79 -22.59
C LYS A 56 -25.32 -36.01 -23.76
N GLN A 57 -25.85 -36.17 -24.97
CA GLN A 57 -25.77 -35.10 -25.98
C GLN A 57 -26.35 -33.86 -25.32
N ARG A 58 -25.50 -32.89 -24.97
CA ARG A 58 -25.94 -31.68 -24.26
C ARG A 58 -26.85 -30.92 -25.21
N ASN A 59 -28.15 -30.89 -24.88
CA ASN A 59 -29.12 -30.02 -25.53
C ASN A 59 -28.60 -28.58 -25.44
N LEU A 60 -28.11 -28.05 -26.57
CA LEU A 60 -27.65 -26.67 -26.79
C LEU A 60 -28.81 -25.64 -26.70
N THR A 61 -29.94 -26.04 -26.14
CA THR A 61 -31.17 -25.24 -26.04
C THR A 61 -31.24 -24.40 -24.77
N ASN A 62 -30.38 -24.66 -23.78
CA ASN A 62 -30.27 -23.83 -22.59
C ASN A 62 -29.14 -22.82 -22.77
N ALA A 63 -29.44 -21.52 -22.60
CA ALA A 63 -28.52 -20.38 -22.67
C ALA A 63 -27.46 -20.36 -21.54
N ALA A 64 -26.90 -21.50 -21.18
CA ALA A 64 -25.82 -21.62 -20.21
C ALA A 64 -24.49 -21.27 -20.90
N VAL A 65 -23.74 -20.33 -20.34
CA VAL A 65 -22.41 -19.97 -20.86
C VAL A 65 -21.44 -21.12 -20.68
N LEU A 66 -20.78 -21.46 -21.77
CA LEU A 66 -19.83 -22.56 -21.84
C LEU A 66 -18.40 -22.05 -21.96
N SER A 67 -17.48 -22.78 -21.35
CA SER A 67 -16.05 -22.65 -21.64
C SER A 67 -15.76 -23.01 -23.11
N ASN A 68 -14.57 -22.69 -23.58
CA ASN A 68 -14.14 -23.03 -24.95
C ASN A 68 -14.13 -24.55 -25.22
N LYS A 69 -14.18 -25.38 -24.18
CA LYS A 69 -14.33 -26.84 -24.27
C LYS A 69 -15.75 -27.33 -23.99
N ASN A 70 -16.75 -26.45 -24.13
CA ASN A 70 -18.16 -26.78 -23.93
C ASN A 70 -18.49 -27.30 -22.51
N LEU A 71 -17.79 -26.80 -21.48
CA LEU A 71 -18.04 -27.15 -20.08
C LEU A 71 -18.82 -26.05 -19.38
N THR A 72 -19.79 -26.43 -18.55
CA THR A 72 -20.47 -25.50 -17.64
C THR A 72 -19.59 -25.18 -16.43
N LEU A 73 -19.91 -24.12 -15.68
CA LEU A 73 -19.18 -23.79 -14.45
C LEU A 73 -19.18 -24.95 -13.45
N LYS A 74 -20.29 -25.67 -13.33
CA LYS A 74 -20.40 -26.88 -12.49
C LYS A 74 -19.47 -28.00 -12.96
N ASP A 75 -19.36 -28.22 -14.26
CA ASP A 75 -18.46 -29.22 -14.83
C ASP A 75 -16.99 -28.85 -14.60
N CYS A 76 -16.66 -27.55 -14.72
CA CYS A 76 -15.32 -27.04 -14.42
C CYS A 76 -14.96 -27.24 -12.95
N LEU A 77 -15.87 -26.94 -12.01
CA LEU A 77 -15.66 -27.17 -10.57
C LEU A 77 -15.54 -28.67 -10.24
N ALA A 78 -16.31 -29.54 -10.91
CA ALA A 78 -16.19 -30.98 -10.73
C ALA A 78 -14.79 -31.49 -11.11
N LYS A 79 -14.16 -30.91 -12.14
CA LYS A 79 -12.78 -31.24 -12.53
C LYS A 79 -11.73 -30.88 -11.48
N LEU A 80 -11.97 -29.86 -10.66
CA LEU A 80 -11.03 -29.44 -9.60
C LEU A 80 -10.88 -30.52 -8.52
N LYS A 81 -11.90 -31.38 -8.35
CA LYS A 81 -11.95 -32.46 -7.36
C LYS A 81 -11.30 -33.75 -7.85
N LEU A 82 -10.91 -33.83 -9.13
CA LEU A 82 -10.24 -34.99 -9.71
C LEU A 82 -8.75 -34.94 -9.39
N ASN A 83 -8.11 -36.09 -9.15
CA ASN A 83 -6.68 -36.13 -8.78
C ASN A 83 -5.71 -35.76 -9.93
N ASN A 84 -6.17 -35.76 -11.19
CA ASN A 84 -5.33 -35.49 -12.34
C ASN A 84 -5.01 -34.00 -12.50
N VAL A 85 -3.73 -33.63 -12.44
CA VAL A 85 -3.20 -32.27 -12.63
C VAL A 85 -3.76 -31.58 -13.87
N SER A 86 -3.67 -32.23 -15.03
CA SER A 86 -4.14 -31.66 -16.30
C SER A 86 -5.65 -31.41 -16.27
N SER A 87 -6.41 -32.24 -15.55
CA SER A 87 -7.86 -32.04 -15.39
C SER A 87 -8.18 -30.86 -14.48
N LYS A 88 -7.43 -30.68 -13.38
CA LYS A 88 -7.58 -29.53 -12.48
C LYS A 88 -7.25 -28.22 -13.18
N ILE A 89 -6.10 -28.15 -13.87
CA ILE A 89 -5.68 -26.97 -14.65
C ILE A 89 -6.69 -26.64 -15.75
N GLU A 90 -7.22 -27.66 -16.45
CA GLU A 90 -8.28 -27.46 -17.43
C GLU A 90 -9.57 -26.90 -16.79
N GLY A 91 -9.94 -27.42 -15.61
CA GLY A 91 -11.06 -26.92 -14.84
C GLY A 91 -10.88 -25.45 -14.47
N LEU A 92 -9.72 -25.09 -13.93
CA LEU A 92 -9.35 -23.71 -13.54
C LEU A 92 -9.35 -22.75 -14.73
N ARG A 93 -8.80 -23.15 -15.87
CA ARG A 93 -8.87 -22.37 -17.11
C ARG A 93 -10.31 -22.16 -17.55
N GLY A 94 -11.13 -23.22 -17.52
CA GLY A 94 -12.55 -23.12 -17.85
C GLY A 94 -13.31 -22.16 -16.92
N VAL A 95 -13.00 -22.16 -15.62
CA VAL A 95 -13.54 -21.16 -14.68
C VAL A 95 -13.18 -19.74 -15.12
N ARG A 96 -11.90 -19.45 -15.42
CA ARG A 96 -11.48 -18.12 -15.88
C ARG A 96 -12.19 -17.67 -17.16
N GLU A 97 -12.31 -18.57 -18.14
CA GLU A 97 -13.01 -18.27 -19.41
C GLU A 97 -14.49 -17.91 -19.18
N ILE A 98 -15.19 -18.64 -18.30
CA ILE A 98 -16.60 -18.38 -17.99
C ILE A 98 -16.75 -17.04 -17.25
N ILE A 99 -15.83 -16.72 -16.34
CA ILE A 99 -15.84 -15.43 -15.62
C ILE A 99 -15.74 -14.26 -16.60
N THR A 100 -14.85 -14.33 -17.59
CA THR A 100 -14.71 -13.28 -18.61
C THR A 100 -15.96 -13.15 -19.49
N LYS A 101 -16.61 -14.27 -19.83
CA LYS A 101 -17.78 -14.27 -20.72
C LYS A 101 -19.08 -13.85 -20.02
N MET A 102 -19.28 -14.23 -18.76
CA MET A 102 -20.51 -13.95 -18.02
C MET A 102 -20.27 -13.87 -16.50
N PRO A 103 -19.93 -12.68 -15.99
CA PRO A 103 -19.74 -12.44 -14.56
C PRO A 103 -20.96 -12.75 -13.69
N SER A 104 -22.18 -12.69 -14.23
CA SER A 104 -23.41 -12.96 -13.46
C SER A 104 -23.54 -14.42 -13.01
N GLU A 105 -23.05 -15.38 -13.81
CA GLU A 105 -23.06 -16.80 -13.47
C GLU A 105 -22.09 -17.12 -12.31
N LEU A 106 -20.98 -16.38 -12.22
CA LEU A 106 -20.05 -16.44 -11.09
C LEU A 106 -20.73 -16.03 -9.79
N HIS A 107 -21.48 -14.91 -9.78
CA HIS A 107 -22.15 -14.41 -8.58
C HIS A 107 -23.12 -15.44 -7.99
N ARG A 108 -23.84 -16.20 -8.83
CA ARG A 108 -24.76 -17.26 -8.37
C ARG A 108 -24.07 -18.41 -7.66
N MET A 109 -22.84 -18.73 -8.05
CA MET A 109 -22.09 -19.88 -7.54
C MET A 109 -20.85 -19.48 -6.73
N LEU A 110 -20.74 -18.21 -6.35
CA LEU A 110 -19.50 -17.63 -5.82
C LEU A 110 -18.97 -18.38 -4.60
N SER A 111 -19.86 -18.77 -3.67
CA SER A 111 -19.48 -19.56 -2.49
C SER A 111 -18.78 -20.87 -2.86
N SER A 112 -19.32 -21.61 -3.84
CA SER A 112 -18.74 -22.88 -4.30
C SER A 112 -17.45 -22.65 -5.08
N VAL A 113 -17.41 -21.61 -5.91
CA VAL A 113 -16.24 -21.28 -6.72
C VAL A 113 -15.07 -20.87 -5.83
N VAL A 114 -15.28 -19.94 -4.89
CA VAL A 114 -14.25 -19.50 -3.95
C VAL A 114 -13.77 -20.69 -3.13
N LYS A 115 -14.67 -21.47 -2.53
CA LYS A 115 -14.28 -22.63 -1.73
C LYS A 115 -13.47 -23.67 -2.54
N ASP A 116 -13.97 -24.09 -3.70
CA ASP A 116 -13.35 -25.16 -4.48
C ASP A 116 -11.99 -24.69 -5.06
N VAL A 117 -11.88 -23.44 -5.52
CA VAL A 117 -10.60 -22.90 -6.03
C VAL A 117 -9.62 -22.64 -4.89
N SER A 118 -10.05 -22.06 -3.77
CA SER A 118 -9.18 -21.83 -2.60
C SER A 118 -8.68 -23.13 -1.99
N SER A 119 -9.44 -24.22 -2.07
CA SER A 119 -9.00 -25.54 -1.58
C SER A 119 -7.74 -26.08 -2.28
N LEU A 120 -7.47 -25.61 -3.50
CA LEU A 120 -6.27 -25.99 -4.25
C LEU A 120 -5.00 -25.28 -3.76
N SER A 121 -5.08 -24.37 -2.78
CA SER A 121 -3.91 -23.70 -2.18
C SER A 121 -3.01 -24.66 -1.40
N ILE A 122 -3.54 -25.82 -1.00
CA ILE A 122 -2.81 -26.90 -0.30
C ILE A 122 -2.60 -28.12 -1.20
N ASP A 123 -2.82 -27.98 -2.52
CA ASP A 123 -2.54 -29.06 -3.47
C ASP A 123 -1.05 -29.43 -3.45
N ILE A 124 -0.73 -30.70 -3.71
CA ILE A 124 0.66 -31.19 -3.72
C ILE A 124 1.42 -30.61 -4.92
N GLU A 125 0.71 -30.36 -6.02
CA GLU A 125 1.31 -30.01 -7.31
C GLU A 125 1.44 -28.49 -7.48
N HIS A 126 2.67 -28.02 -7.67
CA HIS A 126 3.01 -26.59 -7.81
C HIS A 126 2.19 -25.89 -8.90
N ASP A 127 2.07 -26.52 -10.07
CA ASP A 127 1.37 -25.91 -11.20
C ASP A 127 -0.13 -25.74 -10.95
N VAL A 128 -0.74 -26.65 -10.17
CA VAL A 128 -2.13 -26.53 -9.75
C VAL A 128 -2.31 -25.36 -8.79
N ARG A 129 -1.43 -25.22 -7.78
CA ARG A 129 -1.45 -24.09 -6.83
C ARG A 129 -1.32 -22.76 -7.56
N ARG A 130 -0.33 -22.63 -8.44
CA ARG A 130 -0.08 -21.42 -9.23
C ARG A 130 -1.28 -21.05 -10.10
N ASP A 131 -1.87 -22.01 -10.82
CA ASP A 131 -3.03 -21.75 -11.67
C ASP A 131 -4.29 -21.45 -10.84
N ALA A 132 -4.40 -22.00 -9.64
CA ALA A 132 -5.46 -21.67 -8.69
C ALA A 132 -5.36 -20.22 -8.21
N TYR A 133 -4.17 -19.74 -7.82
CA TYR A 133 -3.97 -18.34 -7.42
C TYR A 133 -4.25 -17.37 -8.57
N LYS A 134 -3.84 -17.71 -9.80
CA LYS A 134 -4.20 -16.94 -10.99
C LYS A 134 -5.72 -16.87 -11.17
N THR A 135 -6.42 -17.97 -10.95
CA THR A 135 -7.89 -18.03 -11.02
C THR A 135 -8.54 -17.19 -9.92
N LEU A 136 -8.03 -17.25 -8.69
CA LEU A 136 -8.49 -16.38 -7.60
C LEU A 136 -8.32 -14.90 -7.96
N GLY A 137 -7.18 -14.50 -8.53
CA GLY A 137 -7.00 -13.12 -9.02
C GLY A 137 -8.08 -12.69 -10.00
N CYS A 138 -8.44 -13.54 -10.97
CA CYS A 138 -9.54 -13.26 -11.90
C CYS A 138 -10.91 -13.17 -11.20
N ILE A 139 -11.18 -14.03 -10.22
CA ILE A 139 -12.43 -14.02 -9.43
C ILE A 139 -12.54 -12.72 -8.63
N LEU A 140 -11.45 -12.34 -7.93
CA LEU A 140 -11.41 -11.14 -7.11
C LEU A 140 -11.54 -9.86 -7.94
N ALA A 141 -10.86 -9.80 -9.09
CA ALA A 141 -10.99 -8.69 -10.04
C ALA A 141 -12.42 -8.53 -10.57
N ALA A 142 -13.14 -9.65 -10.78
CA ALA A 142 -14.50 -9.63 -11.32
C ALA A 142 -15.58 -9.27 -10.30
N CYS A 143 -15.39 -9.60 -9.01
CA CYS A 143 -16.40 -9.37 -7.97
C CYS A 143 -16.21 -8.07 -7.19
N GLY A 144 -14.98 -7.56 -7.12
CA GLY A 144 -14.63 -6.42 -6.26
C GLY A 144 -14.66 -6.75 -4.77
N GLN A 145 -14.20 -5.81 -3.94
CA GLN A 145 -13.98 -6.06 -2.52
C GLN A 145 -15.25 -6.25 -1.71
N SER A 146 -16.31 -5.49 -1.99
CA SER A 146 -17.59 -5.50 -1.24
C SER A 146 -18.30 -6.85 -1.30
N VAL A 147 -18.29 -7.51 -2.46
CA VAL A 147 -18.90 -8.83 -2.67
C VAL A 147 -18.08 -9.94 -2.01
N MET A 148 -16.76 -9.74 -1.87
CA MET A 148 -15.84 -10.76 -1.36
C MET A 148 -15.77 -10.83 0.17
N VAL A 149 -16.24 -9.80 0.88
CA VAL A 149 -16.21 -9.74 2.36
C VAL A 149 -16.76 -11.02 3.03
N PRO A 150 -17.93 -11.56 2.66
CA PRO A 150 -18.49 -12.75 3.32
C PRO A 150 -17.67 -14.02 3.10
N PHE A 151 -16.82 -14.06 2.08
CA PHE A 151 -16.02 -15.23 1.70
C PHE A 151 -14.56 -15.10 2.15
N TYR A 152 -14.18 -13.96 2.72
CA TYR A 152 -12.81 -13.67 3.08
C TYR A 152 -12.25 -14.65 4.12
N GLU A 153 -13.05 -15.06 5.11
CA GLU A 153 -12.62 -16.04 6.11
C GLU A 153 -12.24 -17.40 5.49
N VAL A 154 -12.86 -17.79 4.37
CA VAL A 154 -12.46 -19.01 3.63
C VAL A 154 -11.08 -18.83 3.00
N LEU A 155 -10.85 -17.70 2.33
CA LEU A 155 -9.57 -17.36 1.71
C LEU A 155 -8.47 -17.28 2.77
N LEU A 156 -8.75 -16.61 3.89
CA LEU A 156 -7.83 -16.45 5.01
C LEU A 156 -7.50 -17.80 5.66
N SER A 157 -8.50 -18.68 5.84
CA SER A 157 -8.25 -20.01 6.39
C SER A 157 -7.30 -20.81 5.50
N PHE A 158 -7.52 -20.83 4.19
CA PHE A 158 -6.64 -21.55 3.26
C PHE A 158 -5.24 -20.92 3.20
N LEU A 159 -5.12 -19.60 3.22
CA LEU A 159 -3.83 -18.92 3.33
C LEU A 159 -3.07 -19.37 4.59
N ARG A 160 -3.72 -19.33 5.75
CA ARG A 160 -3.12 -19.72 7.03
C ARG A 160 -2.70 -21.19 7.01
N CYS A 161 -3.55 -22.08 6.52
CA CYS A 161 -3.23 -23.49 6.37
C CYS A 161 -2.01 -23.72 5.46
N SER A 162 -1.93 -23.00 4.33
CA SER A 162 -0.79 -23.10 3.40
C SER A 162 0.50 -22.55 4.02
N MET A 163 0.44 -21.42 4.74
CA MET A 163 1.60 -20.80 5.42
C MET A 163 2.18 -21.68 6.53
N THR A 164 1.33 -22.43 7.25
CA THR A 164 1.76 -23.36 8.32
C THR A 164 1.86 -24.81 7.85
N HIS A 165 1.85 -25.05 6.55
CA HIS A 165 1.80 -26.41 6.01
C HIS A 165 3.10 -27.17 6.26
N ILE A 166 3.05 -28.48 6.51
CA ILE A 166 4.26 -29.28 6.81
C ILE A 166 5.30 -29.29 5.67
N GLN A 167 4.86 -29.15 4.42
CA GLN A 167 5.73 -29.11 3.24
C GLN A 167 6.15 -27.66 2.92
N SER A 168 7.45 -27.39 2.96
CA SER A 168 8.03 -26.07 2.68
C SER A 168 7.63 -25.47 1.32
N ARG A 169 7.45 -26.31 0.28
CA ARG A 169 7.06 -25.83 -1.06
C ARG A 169 5.66 -25.24 -1.10
N ILE A 170 4.74 -25.76 -0.28
CA ILE A 170 3.38 -25.22 -0.16
C ILE A 170 3.41 -23.92 0.66
N GLN A 171 4.25 -23.85 1.71
CA GLN A 171 4.50 -22.60 2.42
C GLN A 171 5.05 -21.53 1.49
N GLU A 172 6.03 -21.87 0.64
CA GLU A 172 6.64 -20.96 -0.35
C GLU A 172 5.59 -20.36 -1.28
N ASP A 173 4.78 -21.23 -1.90
CA ASP A 173 3.73 -20.83 -2.83
C ASP A 173 2.56 -20.10 -2.16
N SER A 174 2.36 -20.28 -0.85
CA SER A 174 1.33 -19.54 -0.11
C SER A 174 1.54 -18.02 -0.17
N LEU A 175 2.78 -17.57 -0.39
CA LEU A 175 3.07 -16.16 -0.61
C LEU A 175 2.44 -15.62 -1.89
N LEU A 176 2.32 -16.45 -2.94
CA LEU A 176 1.62 -16.04 -4.15
C LEU A 176 0.13 -15.81 -3.89
N LEU A 177 -0.48 -16.59 -3.00
CA LEU A 177 -1.85 -16.34 -2.56
C LEU A 177 -1.96 -15.03 -1.78
N LEU A 178 -1.01 -14.77 -0.88
CA LEU A 178 -0.95 -13.50 -0.15
C LEU A 178 -0.83 -12.32 -1.12
N ASP A 179 -0.05 -12.44 -2.19
CA ASP A 179 0.10 -11.40 -3.21
C ASP A 179 -1.21 -11.07 -3.91
N VAL A 180 -1.96 -12.11 -4.28
CA VAL A 180 -3.30 -11.95 -4.85
C VAL A 180 -4.22 -11.23 -3.88
N LEU A 181 -4.19 -11.57 -2.60
CA LEU A 181 -5.02 -10.89 -1.59
C LEU A 181 -4.58 -9.44 -1.35
N LEU A 182 -3.28 -9.15 -1.31
CA LEU A 182 -2.76 -7.78 -1.18
C LEU A 182 -3.13 -6.92 -2.38
N GLN A 183 -3.13 -7.50 -3.58
CA GLN A 183 -3.45 -6.79 -4.82
C GLN A 183 -4.94 -6.44 -4.93
N TYR A 184 -5.83 -7.36 -4.59
CA TYR A 184 -7.28 -7.19 -4.84
C TYR A 184 -8.12 -6.93 -3.59
N LEU A 185 -7.64 -7.29 -2.40
CA LEU A 185 -8.36 -7.14 -1.12
C LEU A 185 -7.47 -6.51 -0.02
N PRO A 186 -6.80 -5.37 -0.28
CA PRO A 186 -5.81 -4.80 0.64
C PRO A 186 -6.39 -4.48 2.02
N GLU A 187 -7.60 -3.91 2.10
CA GLU A 187 -8.17 -3.48 3.38
C GLU A 187 -8.61 -4.69 4.24
N LEU A 188 -9.04 -5.80 3.62
CA LEU A 188 -9.39 -7.02 4.35
C LEU A 188 -8.16 -7.72 4.91
N VAL A 189 -7.03 -7.66 4.19
CA VAL A 189 -5.73 -8.12 4.69
C VAL A 189 -5.27 -7.28 5.88
N VAL A 190 -5.42 -5.95 5.80
CA VAL A 190 -5.15 -5.06 6.94
C VAL A 190 -6.04 -5.38 8.14
N ALA A 191 -7.33 -5.62 7.91
CA ALA A 191 -8.29 -5.96 8.97
C ALA A 191 -7.98 -7.28 9.69
N ASN A 192 -7.24 -8.20 9.05
CA ASN A 192 -6.89 -9.53 9.62
C ASN A 192 -5.38 -9.72 9.77
N ARG A 193 -4.62 -8.63 9.82
CA ARG A 193 -3.16 -8.62 9.93
C ARG A 193 -2.63 -9.40 11.15
N ASP A 194 -3.35 -9.40 12.25
CA ASP A 194 -3.05 -10.14 13.49
C ASP A 194 -3.03 -11.67 13.28
N LYS A 195 -3.76 -12.16 12.28
CA LYS A 195 -3.81 -13.57 11.88
C LYS A 195 -2.89 -13.92 10.69
N ILE A 196 -2.25 -12.93 10.08
CA ILE A 196 -1.42 -13.10 8.87
C ILE A 196 0.05 -12.82 9.21
N LEU A 197 0.33 -11.70 9.89
CA LEU A 197 1.68 -11.25 10.21
C LEU A 197 2.44 -12.26 11.08
N PRO A 198 1.90 -12.80 12.19
CA PRO A 198 2.63 -13.79 12.97
C PRO A 198 3.00 -15.03 12.16
N GLN A 199 2.07 -15.56 11.37
CA GLN A 199 2.29 -16.75 10.52
C GLN A 199 3.30 -16.47 9.42
N PHE A 200 3.21 -15.30 8.78
CA PHE A 200 4.19 -14.85 7.79
C PHE A 200 5.59 -14.71 8.43
N LEU A 201 5.69 -14.09 9.60
CA LEU A 201 6.94 -13.91 10.33
C LEU A 201 7.55 -15.22 10.81
N ASP A 202 6.74 -16.15 11.33
CA ASP A 202 7.19 -17.49 11.74
C ASP A 202 7.66 -18.33 10.56
N MET A 203 7.03 -18.17 9.39
CA MET A 203 7.47 -18.84 8.18
C MET A 203 8.86 -18.35 7.74
N ILE A 204 9.12 -17.05 7.89
CA ILE A 204 10.38 -16.45 7.42
C ILE A 204 11.45 -16.42 8.51
N SER A 205 11.11 -16.65 9.78
CA SER A 205 12.04 -16.60 10.90
C SER A 205 11.87 -17.79 11.87
N LYS A 206 12.97 -18.49 12.16
CA LYS A 206 13.02 -19.53 13.18
C LYS A 206 13.42 -18.92 14.52
N LEU A 207 12.70 -19.28 15.58
CA LEU A 207 13.08 -18.96 16.96
C LEU A 207 14.36 -19.72 17.33
N ARG A 208 15.43 -19.03 17.73
CA ARG A 208 16.62 -19.69 18.30
C ARG A 208 16.27 -20.22 19.68
N THR A 209 16.56 -21.50 19.92
CA THR A 209 16.37 -22.18 21.21
C THR A 209 17.57 -22.06 22.15
N GLU A 210 18.66 -21.38 21.77
CA GLU A 210 19.86 -21.26 22.61
C GLU A 210 20.07 -19.85 23.17
N SER A 211 20.25 -19.78 24.51
CA SER A 211 20.78 -18.73 25.43
C SER A 211 20.51 -17.23 25.20
N LYS A 212 20.02 -16.78 24.05
CA LYS A 212 19.49 -15.44 23.79
C LYS A 212 18.18 -15.58 22.98
N PRO A 213 17.03 -15.14 23.50
CA PRO A 213 15.77 -15.18 22.75
C PRO A 213 15.89 -14.26 21.53
N GLY A 214 15.98 -14.85 20.34
CA GLY A 214 16.10 -14.13 19.08
C GLY A 214 15.57 -14.97 17.92
N ARG A 215 14.85 -14.35 16.99
CA ARG A 215 14.43 -14.96 15.73
C ARG A 215 15.53 -14.74 14.68
N THR A 216 15.90 -15.77 13.93
CA THR A 216 16.82 -15.68 12.79
C THR A 216 16.07 -16.09 11.53
N LEU A 217 16.36 -15.44 10.40
CA LEU A 217 15.70 -15.82 9.14
C LEU A 217 15.90 -17.30 8.85
N THR A 218 14.85 -17.96 8.41
CA THR A 218 14.94 -19.34 7.96
C THR A 218 15.75 -19.37 6.65
N ILE A 219 17.06 -19.56 6.78
CA ILE A 219 17.97 -19.74 5.66
C ILE A 219 17.68 -21.13 5.09
N ASN A 220 16.94 -21.17 3.97
CA ASN A 220 16.55 -22.31 3.15
C ASN A 220 15.26 -23.06 3.56
N LEU A 221 14.18 -22.79 2.82
CA LEU A 221 12.97 -23.63 2.76
C LEU A 221 13.11 -24.77 1.72
N ASP A 222 13.93 -24.59 0.67
CA ASP A 222 14.35 -25.62 -0.29
C ASP A 222 15.84 -25.45 -0.65
N LYS A 223 16.55 -26.56 -0.93
CA LYS A 223 17.99 -26.56 -1.27
C LYS A 223 18.28 -26.05 -2.70
N GLN A 224 17.25 -25.71 -3.48
CA GLN A 224 17.36 -25.35 -4.90
C GLN A 224 17.20 -23.86 -5.24
N SER A 225 16.54 -23.05 -4.40
CA SER A 225 16.53 -21.60 -4.58
C SER A 225 17.72 -20.99 -3.85
N THR A 226 18.49 -20.12 -4.50
CA THR A 226 19.49 -19.32 -3.76
C THR A 226 18.75 -18.57 -2.66
N SER A 227 19.26 -18.67 -1.43
CA SER A 227 18.66 -18.09 -0.21
C SER A 227 18.25 -16.63 -0.42
N THR A 228 18.98 -15.89 -1.25
CA THR A 228 18.72 -14.47 -1.53
C THR A 228 17.52 -14.18 -2.43
N ARG A 229 17.23 -14.97 -3.48
CA ARG A 229 16.06 -14.71 -4.36
C ARG A 229 14.75 -14.86 -3.58
N TRP A 230 14.70 -15.87 -2.72
CA TRP A 230 13.61 -16.07 -1.77
C TRP A 230 13.48 -14.88 -0.81
N ARG A 231 14.58 -14.41 -0.20
CA ARG A 231 14.56 -13.24 0.68
C ARG A 231 14.03 -11.99 0.00
N VAL A 232 14.50 -11.67 -1.21
CA VAL A 232 14.01 -10.52 -1.99
C VAL A 232 12.49 -10.61 -2.20
N LYS A 233 11.96 -11.79 -2.53
CA LYS A 233 10.51 -12.00 -2.64
C LYS A 233 9.81 -11.74 -1.31
N VAL A 234 10.25 -12.40 -0.23
CA VAL A 234 9.68 -12.24 1.12
C VAL A 234 9.67 -10.79 1.58
N LEU A 235 10.83 -10.12 1.51
CA LEU A 235 10.99 -8.74 1.94
C LEU A 235 10.11 -7.81 1.11
N SER A 236 9.98 -8.03 -0.20
CA SER A 236 9.05 -7.26 -1.04
C SER A 236 7.59 -7.38 -0.60
N ARG A 237 7.17 -8.55 -0.09
CA ARG A 237 5.80 -8.74 0.42
C ARG A 237 5.61 -8.07 1.76
N LEU A 238 6.61 -8.16 2.63
CA LEU A 238 6.61 -7.42 3.89
C LEU A 238 6.49 -5.91 3.64
N THR A 239 7.26 -5.37 2.69
CA THR A 239 7.16 -3.96 2.28
C THR A 239 5.75 -3.61 1.78
N GLY A 240 5.11 -4.51 1.02
CA GLY A 240 3.72 -4.36 0.56
C GLY A 240 2.72 -4.31 1.71
N ILE A 241 2.80 -5.26 2.66
CA ILE A 241 1.91 -5.31 3.82
C ILE A 241 2.08 -4.05 4.67
N LEU A 242 3.31 -3.68 5.03
CA LEU A 242 3.60 -2.50 5.85
C LEU A 242 3.16 -1.21 5.15
N LYS A 243 3.33 -1.09 3.82
CA LYS A 243 2.86 0.06 3.06
C LYS A 243 1.34 0.21 3.16
N ILE A 244 0.58 -0.86 2.92
CA ILE A 244 -0.88 -0.80 2.99
C ILE A 244 -1.33 -0.45 4.42
N LEU A 245 -0.61 -0.91 5.45
CA LEU A 245 -0.88 -0.54 6.85
C LEU A 245 -0.71 0.95 7.10
N ILE A 246 0.38 1.55 6.62
CA ILE A 246 0.65 3.00 6.74
C ILE A 246 -0.36 3.81 5.94
N ASP A 247 -0.61 3.43 4.68
CA ASP A 247 -1.55 4.14 3.79
C ASP A 247 -2.98 4.11 4.39
N SER A 248 -3.36 3.00 5.03
CA SER A 248 -4.64 2.89 5.75
C SER A 248 -4.72 3.83 6.95
N LYS A 249 -3.62 4.11 7.63
CA LYS A 249 -3.58 5.05 8.77
C LYS A 249 -3.64 6.50 8.30
N ARG A 250 -2.89 6.87 7.26
CA ARG A 250 -2.88 8.24 6.73
C ARG A 250 -4.25 8.69 6.22
N LYS A 251 -4.98 7.82 5.52
CA LYS A 251 -6.36 8.09 5.07
C LYS A 251 -7.35 8.38 6.21
N LYS A 252 -7.13 7.81 7.41
CA LYS A 252 -7.95 8.09 8.59
C LYS A 252 -7.73 9.52 9.11
N ASN A 253 -6.50 10.04 9.01
CA ASN A 253 -6.17 11.38 9.48
C ASN A 253 -6.70 12.47 8.54
N GLU A 254 -6.76 12.21 7.22
CA GLU A 254 -7.27 13.16 6.23
C GLU A 254 -8.80 13.34 6.29
N THR A 255 -9.55 12.36 6.81
CA THR A 255 -11.02 12.43 6.96
C THR A 255 -11.48 13.05 8.29
N ALA A 256 -10.54 13.41 9.16
CA ALA A 256 -10.80 14.06 10.44
C ALA A 256 -10.53 15.58 10.33
N GLU A 257 -11.37 16.32 9.60
CA GLU A 257 -11.45 17.77 9.80
C GLU A 257 -12.08 18.09 11.18
N PRO A 258 -11.69 19.20 11.82
CA PRO A 258 -12.12 19.50 13.19
C PRO A 258 -13.60 19.89 13.18
N LEU A 259 -14.45 19.03 13.76
CA LEU A 259 -15.83 19.40 14.09
C LEU A 259 -15.79 20.55 15.10
N GLU A 260 -16.27 21.71 14.65
CA GLU A 260 -16.63 22.83 15.52
C GLU A 260 -17.49 22.33 16.68
N GLU A 261 -17.13 22.75 17.90
CA GLU A 261 -17.91 22.49 19.10
C GLU A 261 -19.32 23.06 18.91
N ALA A 262 -20.31 22.18 18.81
CA ALA A 262 -21.71 22.58 18.72
C ALA A 262 -22.12 23.30 20.01
N VAL A 263 -22.25 24.63 19.91
CA VAL A 263 -22.90 25.49 20.90
C VAL A 263 -24.38 25.14 20.95
N SER A 264 -24.88 24.79 22.13
CA SER A 264 -26.30 24.55 22.38
C SER A 264 -27.12 25.85 22.27
N VAL A 265 -28.00 25.95 21.27
CA VAL A 265 -28.98 27.04 21.17
C VAL A 265 -30.33 26.52 21.66
N ALA A 266 -30.91 27.23 22.64
CA ALA A 266 -32.23 26.95 23.19
C ALA A 266 -33.34 27.29 22.18
N GLU A 267 -34.36 26.43 22.08
CA GLU A 267 -35.54 26.63 21.22
C GLU A 267 -36.49 27.69 21.82
N ASP A 268 -36.90 28.63 20.97
CA ASP A 268 -37.87 29.68 21.24
C ASP A 268 -39.29 29.16 20.91
N VAL A 269 -40.21 29.23 21.86
CA VAL A 269 -41.45 28.40 21.90
C VAL A 269 -42.68 29.10 21.29
N ASP A 270 -42.56 30.32 20.76
CA ASP A 270 -43.74 31.12 20.40
C ASP A 270 -43.78 31.64 18.94
N ASN A 271 -43.63 30.74 17.95
CA ASN A 271 -43.96 31.07 16.56
C ASN A 271 -45.24 30.34 16.05
N PRO A 272 -46.36 31.05 15.88
CA PRO A 272 -47.63 30.47 15.41
C PRO A 272 -47.71 30.23 13.89
N PHE A 273 -46.65 30.52 13.12
CA PHE A 273 -46.63 30.41 11.65
C PHE A 273 -45.81 29.23 11.07
N ALA A 274 -45.36 28.29 11.90
CA ALA A 274 -44.69 27.08 11.39
C ALA A 274 -45.71 26.08 10.80
N SER A 275 -45.53 25.76 9.51
CA SER A 275 -46.42 24.93 8.68
C SER A 275 -46.60 23.49 9.20
N LYS A 276 -47.85 23.02 9.28
CA LYS A 276 -48.24 21.63 9.64
C LYS A 276 -48.25 20.70 8.43
N VAL A 277 -47.12 20.57 7.74
CA VAL A 277 -46.90 19.50 6.74
C VAL A 277 -45.63 18.78 7.15
N ALA A 278 -45.74 17.45 7.35
CA ALA A 278 -44.60 16.63 7.74
C ALA A 278 -43.66 16.49 6.55
N ASP A 279 -42.69 17.39 6.46
CA ASP A 279 -41.45 17.15 5.74
C ASP A 279 -40.80 15.87 6.29
N TYR A 280 -40.31 15.05 5.38
CA TYR A 280 -39.52 13.86 5.64
C TYR A 280 -38.35 14.20 6.59
N GLN A 281 -38.44 13.73 7.84
CA GLN A 281 -37.36 13.82 8.82
C GLN A 281 -36.54 12.52 8.81
N PRO A 282 -35.20 12.57 8.65
CA PRO A 282 -34.35 11.39 8.66
C PRO A 282 -34.28 10.60 9.98
N ASP A 283 -34.91 11.05 11.08
CA ASP A 283 -34.61 10.54 12.43
C ASP A 283 -35.82 10.22 13.33
N LYS A 284 -36.94 9.72 12.79
CA LYS A 284 -37.92 8.98 13.61
C LYS A 284 -37.73 7.47 13.43
N ALA A 285 -37.33 6.80 14.51
CA ALA A 285 -37.30 5.35 14.59
C ALA A 285 -38.69 4.78 14.23
N VAL A 286 -38.72 3.91 13.22
CA VAL A 286 -39.90 3.11 12.90
C VAL A 286 -40.24 2.26 14.12
N GLN A 287 -41.45 2.38 14.65
CA GLN A 287 -41.92 1.47 15.69
C GLN A 287 -41.99 0.05 15.11
N ILE A 288 -41.20 -0.85 15.69
CA ILE A 288 -41.20 -2.26 15.35
C ILE A 288 -42.47 -2.87 15.96
N ASN A 289 -43.50 -3.06 15.14
CA ASN A 289 -44.66 -3.87 15.52
C ASN A 289 -44.28 -5.35 15.37
N TYR A 290 -44.29 -6.09 16.48
CA TYR A 290 -43.98 -7.53 16.51
C TYR A 290 -45.20 -8.41 16.21
N THR A 291 -46.30 -7.84 15.74
CA THR A 291 -47.54 -8.55 15.40
C THR A 291 -47.57 -8.90 13.92
N PHE A 292 -47.66 -10.21 13.62
CA PHE A 292 -47.68 -10.75 12.28
C PHE A 292 -49.04 -10.48 11.59
N ASP A 293 -49.09 -9.51 10.68
CA ASP A 293 -50.24 -9.29 9.79
C ASP A 293 -49.94 -9.83 8.38
N ARG A 294 -50.89 -10.59 7.81
CA ARG A 294 -50.74 -11.28 6.53
C ARG A 294 -50.96 -10.38 5.33
N ALA A 295 -51.46 -9.15 5.53
CA ALA A 295 -51.91 -8.26 4.46
C ALA A 295 -50.92 -7.13 4.10
N SER A 296 -49.80 -6.98 4.84
CA SER A 296 -48.80 -5.91 4.59
C SER A 296 -47.49 -6.47 4.01
N THR A 297 -46.92 -5.75 3.03
CA THR A 297 -45.68 -6.12 2.34
C THR A 297 -44.48 -5.97 3.28
N MET A 298 -43.75 -7.07 3.49
CA MET A 298 -42.64 -7.16 4.43
C MET A 298 -41.38 -6.50 3.86
N PHE A 299 -40.83 -5.49 4.56
CA PHE A 299 -39.49 -4.95 4.28
C PHE A 299 -38.52 -5.42 5.36
N LEU A 300 -37.60 -6.33 4.98
CA LEU A 300 -36.46 -6.73 5.80
C LEU A 300 -35.23 -5.93 5.35
N PRO A 301 -34.70 -5.01 6.17
CA PRO A 301 -33.41 -4.40 5.86
C PRO A 301 -32.31 -5.40 6.21
N ILE A 302 -31.79 -6.12 5.22
CA ILE A 302 -30.52 -6.84 5.36
C ILE A 302 -29.47 -6.14 4.51
N GLN A 303 -29.02 -4.99 4.98
CA GLN A 303 -27.64 -4.57 4.82
C GLN A 303 -27.22 -3.93 6.14
N LYS A 304 -26.50 -4.70 6.97
CA LYS A 304 -25.75 -4.13 8.08
C LYS A 304 -24.78 -3.09 7.49
N ARG A 305 -25.07 -1.80 7.70
CA ARG A 305 -24.15 -0.67 7.42
C ARG A 305 -22.79 -0.83 8.11
N HIS A 306 -22.67 -1.74 9.07
CA HIS A 306 -21.43 -2.09 9.78
C HIS A 306 -20.37 -2.82 8.92
N LEU A 307 -20.64 -3.08 7.63
CA LEU A 307 -19.64 -3.62 6.69
C LEU A 307 -18.91 -2.53 5.88
N TYR A 308 -19.33 -1.26 6.00
CA TYR A 308 -18.76 -0.12 5.27
C TYR A 308 -18.11 0.93 6.17
N THR A 309 -17.98 0.67 7.47
CA THR A 309 -17.08 1.47 8.31
C THR A 309 -15.65 1.02 8.05
N THR A 310 -14.85 1.89 7.41
CA THR A 310 -13.40 1.86 7.50
C THR A 310 -12.99 1.74 8.96
N CYS A 311 -12.10 0.79 9.22
CA CYS A 311 -11.78 0.25 10.53
C CYS A 311 -11.27 1.36 11.49
N PRO A 312 -11.97 1.67 12.60
CA PRO A 312 -11.35 2.37 13.71
C PRO A 312 -10.28 1.45 14.35
N MET A 313 -9.31 2.05 15.02
CA MET A 313 -8.02 1.42 15.37
C MET A 313 -8.12 0.32 16.44
N ASP A 314 -9.33 0.11 16.93
CA ASP A 314 -9.77 -0.71 18.07
C ASP A 314 -9.51 -2.22 17.83
N VAL A 315 -9.17 -2.60 16.59
CA VAL A 315 -8.97 -4.00 16.14
C VAL A 315 -7.56 -4.23 15.61
N LEU A 316 -6.57 -3.42 15.98
CA LEU A 316 -5.17 -3.79 15.73
C LEU A 316 -4.76 -5.08 16.43
N PHE A 317 -5.32 -5.36 17.62
CA PHE A 317 -4.71 -6.32 18.53
C PHE A 317 -5.68 -7.08 19.45
N ARG A 318 -7.00 -7.02 19.21
CA ARG A 318 -8.06 -7.63 20.05
C ARG A 318 -8.76 -8.83 19.37
N LYS A 319 -9.19 -9.79 20.19
CA LYS A 319 -9.99 -10.97 19.79
C LYS A 319 -11.51 -10.69 19.64
N THR A 320 -11.98 -9.45 19.85
CA THR A 320 -13.42 -9.11 19.88
C THR A 320 -13.70 -7.66 19.48
N THR A 321 -14.83 -7.47 18.78
CA THR A 321 -15.33 -6.27 18.10
C THR A 321 -16.13 -5.35 19.03
N GLY A 322 -15.67 -4.14 19.31
CA GLY A 322 -16.40 -3.09 20.07
C GLY A 322 -15.83 -1.69 19.77
N THR A 323 -16.62 -0.63 19.99
CA THR A 323 -16.41 0.77 19.53
C THR A 323 -15.49 1.64 20.41
N ASP A 324 -14.73 2.53 19.75
CA ASP A 324 -13.70 3.51 20.18
C ASP A 324 -14.01 4.43 21.40
N LYS A 325 -15.25 4.55 21.89
CA LYS A 325 -15.56 5.46 23.03
C LYS A 325 -15.22 4.89 24.43
N ASP A 326 -14.85 3.62 24.52
CA ASP A 326 -14.59 2.92 25.79
C ASP A 326 -13.17 2.29 25.88
N LEU A 327 -12.19 2.76 25.10
CA LEU A 327 -10.82 2.21 25.16
C LEU A 327 -10.11 2.58 26.47
N SER A 328 -9.77 1.55 27.25
CA SER A 328 -8.95 1.70 28.46
C SER A 328 -7.48 1.97 28.07
N LEU A 329 -6.78 2.75 28.88
CA LEU A 329 -5.32 2.99 28.79
C LEU A 329 -4.52 1.68 28.65
N GLY A 330 -5.04 0.57 29.17
CA GLY A 330 -4.42 -0.76 29.08
C GLY A 330 -4.34 -1.37 27.67
N ASP A 331 -5.29 -1.07 26.78
CA ASP A 331 -5.29 -1.61 25.41
C ASP A 331 -4.22 -0.95 24.54
N ARG A 332 -4.06 0.38 24.64
CA ARG A 332 -3.02 1.14 23.91
C ARG A 332 -1.60 0.73 24.29
N VAL A 333 -1.40 0.32 25.54
CA VAL A 333 -0.11 -0.18 26.04
C VAL A 333 0.24 -1.56 25.45
N ASP A 334 -0.74 -2.40 25.14
CA ASP A 334 -0.52 -3.71 24.50
C ASP A 334 -0.09 -3.58 23.03
N ASP A 335 -0.63 -2.58 22.33
CA ASP A 335 -0.32 -2.26 20.93
C ASP A 335 1.14 -1.83 20.74
N GLY A 336 1.60 -0.92 21.61
CA GLY A 336 3.00 -0.52 21.65
C GLY A 336 3.92 -1.71 21.93
N ARG A 337 3.56 -2.59 22.88
CA ARG A 337 4.35 -3.80 23.18
C ARG A 337 4.45 -4.74 21.98
N LYS A 338 3.36 -4.93 21.23
CA LYS A 338 3.35 -5.77 20.03
C LYS A 338 4.18 -5.16 18.90
N LEU A 339 4.01 -3.87 18.61
CA LEU A 339 4.85 -3.17 17.62
C LEU A 339 6.34 -3.28 17.99
N LYS A 340 6.67 -3.01 19.26
CA LYS A 340 8.03 -3.16 19.79
C LYS A 340 8.57 -4.56 19.54
N MET A 341 7.82 -5.61 19.92
CA MET A 341 8.19 -7.00 19.64
C MET A 341 8.41 -7.24 18.14
N TYR A 342 7.57 -6.72 17.26
CA TYR A 342 7.77 -6.87 15.81
C TYR A 342 9.06 -6.24 15.32
N VAL A 343 9.36 -5.03 15.77
CA VAL A 343 10.64 -4.36 15.45
C VAL A 343 11.82 -5.16 16.00
N GLU A 344 11.74 -5.63 17.25
CA GLU A 344 12.76 -6.47 17.88
C GLU A 344 13.00 -7.79 17.14
N MET A 345 11.96 -8.36 16.54
CA MET A 345 12.06 -9.58 15.73
C MET A 345 12.62 -9.33 14.34
N LEU A 346 12.22 -8.25 13.69
CA LEU A 346 12.55 -7.98 12.28
C LEU A 346 13.91 -7.32 12.10
N MET A 347 14.26 -6.33 12.93
CA MET A 347 15.49 -5.54 12.72
C MET A 347 16.77 -6.40 12.71
N PRO A 348 16.99 -7.35 13.65
CA PRO A 348 18.19 -8.20 13.61
C PRO A 348 18.26 -9.06 12.34
N VAL A 349 17.12 -9.62 11.94
CA VAL A 349 16.92 -10.41 10.73
C VAL A 349 17.29 -9.63 9.46
N LEU A 350 16.89 -8.36 9.41
CA LEU A 350 17.20 -7.45 8.30
C LEU A 350 18.69 -7.12 8.26
N PHE A 351 19.33 -6.90 9.41
CA PHE A 351 20.78 -6.72 9.49
C PHE A 351 21.56 -7.98 9.10
N GLU A 352 21.17 -9.17 9.56
CA GLU A 352 21.77 -10.44 9.15
C GLU A 352 21.67 -10.62 7.62
N SER A 353 20.53 -10.29 7.03
CA SER A 353 20.33 -10.34 5.57
C SER A 353 21.31 -9.42 4.83
N TRP A 354 21.53 -8.22 5.35
CA TRP A 354 22.49 -7.29 4.77
C TRP A 354 23.93 -7.81 4.89
N LEU A 355 24.30 -8.32 6.06
CA LEU A 355 25.65 -8.81 6.35
C LEU A 355 26.09 -9.95 5.42
N GLU A 356 25.14 -10.73 4.89
CA GLU A 356 25.39 -11.81 3.94
C GLU A 356 25.69 -11.33 2.52
N VAL A 357 25.05 -10.24 2.07
CA VAL A 357 25.14 -9.76 0.68
C VAL A 357 26.02 -8.51 0.53
N ARG A 358 26.40 -7.87 1.64
CA ARG A 358 27.19 -6.64 1.61
C ARG A 358 28.54 -6.88 0.91
N PRO A 359 29.10 -5.89 0.23
CA PRO A 359 30.46 -5.98 -0.30
C PRO A 359 31.45 -6.25 0.85
N THR A 360 32.14 -7.37 0.81
CA THR A 360 33.25 -7.67 1.72
C THR A 360 34.54 -7.25 1.05
N GLY A 361 35.12 -6.13 1.50
CA GLY A 361 36.43 -5.68 1.05
C GLY A 361 37.52 -6.66 1.45
N THR A 362 37.77 -7.67 0.62
CA THR A 362 38.91 -8.59 0.75
C THR A 362 39.46 -8.89 -0.64
N GLY A 363 40.39 -8.05 -1.14
CA GLY A 363 41.19 -8.40 -2.32
C GLY A 363 41.69 -7.23 -3.18
N ALA A 364 42.95 -6.86 -2.95
CA ALA A 364 43.94 -6.34 -3.91
C ALA A 364 43.74 -4.99 -4.67
N GLU A 365 42.57 -4.36 -4.74
CA GLU A 365 42.45 -3.03 -5.36
C GLU A 365 41.68 -1.99 -4.52
N PRO A 366 42.28 -0.83 -4.19
CA PRO A 366 41.59 0.25 -3.50
C PRO A 366 40.50 0.83 -4.43
N GLY A 367 39.23 0.58 -4.10
CA GLY A 367 38.09 1.12 -4.82
C GLY A 367 36.85 0.23 -4.86
N GLN A 368 37.00 -1.10 -4.74
CA GLN A 368 35.86 -2.05 -4.87
C GLN A 368 35.03 -2.22 -3.59
N GLU A 369 35.41 -1.60 -2.47
CA GLU A 369 34.78 -1.79 -1.16
C GLU A 369 33.33 -1.27 -1.06
N HIS A 370 32.89 -0.45 -2.02
CA HIS A 370 31.56 0.18 -2.01
C HIS A 370 30.70 -0.16 -3.24
N ALA A 371 31.18 -1.08 -4.09
CA ALA A 371 30.47 -1.52 -5.28
C ALA A 371 29.38 -2.55 -4.94
N LEU A 372 28.12 -2.22 -5.21
CA LEU A 372 27.00 -3.13 -5.01
C LEU A 372 26.85 -4.08 -6.21
N THR A 373 26.68 -5.37 -5.94
CA THR A 373 26.14 -6.31 -6.92
C THR A 373 24.65 -6.01 -7.15
N GLN A 374 24.06 -6.49 -8.26
CA GLN A 374 22.63 -6.33 -8.51
C GLN A 374 21.76 -6.92 -7.38
N GLU A 375 22.23 -8.01 -6.79
CA GLU A 375 21.58 -8.71 -5.68
C GLU A 375 21.70 -7.93 -4.36
N ALA A 376 22.88 -7.37 -4.07
CA ALA A 376 23.10 -6.52 -2.90
C ALA A 376 22.27 -5.23 -2.98
N ALA A 377 22.18 -4.61 -4.16
CA ALA A 377 21.36 -3.43 -4.36
C ALA A 377 19.86 -3.70 -4.18
N ALA A 378 19.32 -4.76 -4.78
CA ALA A 378 17.91 -5.14 -4.59
C ALA A 378 17.60 -5.43 -3.12
N THR A 379 18.51 -6.09 -2.42
CA THR A 379 18.37 -6.37 -0.98
C THR A 379 18.39 -5.07 -0.18
N LEU A 380 19.39 -4.21 -0.36
CA LEU A 380 19.51 -2.95 0.35
C LEU A 380 18.30 -2.04 0.14
N GLU A 381 17.73 -2.02 -1.07
CA GLU A 381 16.51 -1.26 -1.35
C GLU A 381 15.34 -1.71 -0.48
N LEU A 382 15.10 -3.02 -0.44
CA LEU A 382 14.01 -3.61 0.35
C LEU A 382 14.22 -3.41 1.85
N LEU A 383 15.46 -3.60 2.33
CA LEU A 383 15.80 -3.36 3.73
C LEU A 383 15.54 -1.90 4.11
N MET A 384 15.93 -0.96 3.26
CA MET A 384 15.73 0.46 3.53
C MET A 384 14.26 0.86 3.52
N ALA A 385 13.47 0.31 2.59
CA ALA A 385 12.03 0.50 2.60
C ALA A 385 11.40 -0.02 3.90
N ILE A 386 11.77 -1.21 4.37
CA ILE A 386 11.23 -1.78 5.62
C ILE A 386 11.67 -0.97 6.84
N PHE A 387 12.93 -0.55 6.92
CA PHE A 387 13.42 0.30 8.02
C PHE A 387 12.63 1.61 8.13
N ILE A 388 12.41 2.29 6.99
CA ILE A 388 11.61 3.52 6.95
C ILE A 388 10.15 3.24 7.34
N GLN A 389 9.54 2.17 6.85
CA GLN A 389 8.16 1.82 7.20
C GLN A 389 7.97 1.46 8.68
N LEU A 390 8.92 0.76 9.30
CA LEU A 390 8.89 0.47 10.74
C LEU A 390 9.05 1.75 11.57
N TRP A 391 9.86 2.70 11.09
CA TRP A 391 9.96 4.02 11.69
C TRP A 391 8.67 4.83 11.56
N ASP A 392 8.07 4.88 10.37
CA ASP A 392 6.81 5.59 10.12
C ASP A 392 5.68 5.06 11.01
N LEU A 393 5.55 3.73 11.15
CA LEU A 393 4.60 3.11 12.08
C LEU A 393 4.86 3.50 13.55
N THR A 394 6.13 3.62 13.92
CA THR A 394 6.54 4.09 15.25
C THR A 394 6.15 5.55 15.45
N VAL A 395 6.38 6.41 14.46
CA VAL A 395 6.01 7.83 14.50
C VAL A 395 4.50 7.99 14.62
N GLU A 396 3.72 7.25 13.82
CA GLU A 396 2.26 7.27 13.86
C GLU A 396 1.72 6.82 15.22
N TYR A 397 2.26 5.73 15.79
CA TYR A 397 1.89 5.27 17.14
C TYR A 397 2.20 6.32 18.21
N CYS A 398 3.36 6.98 18.13
CA CYS A 398 3.73 8.04 19.07
C CYS A 398 2.81 9.26 18.95
N GLY A 399 2.37 9.60 17.73
CA GLY A 399 1.38 10.64 17.49
C GLY A 399 0.01 10.31 18.09
N GLU A 400 -0.46 9.08 17.93
CA GLU A 400 -1.75 8.61 18.48
C GLU A 400 -1.77 8.54 20.02
N THR A 401 -0.63 8.22 20.62
CA THR A 401 -0.47 8.11 22.08
C THR A 401 0.06 9.38 22.73
N ASN A 402 0.45 10.38 21.93
CA ASN A 402 1.20 11.56 22.36
C ASN A 402 2.40 11.22 23.27
N ASN A 403 3.08 10.11 22.97
CA ASN A 403 4.24 9.62 23.73
C ASN A 403 5.38 9.19 22.78
N ASP A 404 6.53 9.85 22.91
CA ASP A 404 7.73 9.61 22.10
C ASP A 404 8.68 8.52 22.64
N ASP A 405 8.33 7.80 23.72
CA ASP A 405 9.18 6.77 24.33
C ASP A 405 9.60 5.68 23.33
N MET A 406 8.69 5.29 22.42
CA MET A 406 9.01 4.32 21.38
C MET A 406 10.03 4.86 20.36
N LYS A 407 9.92 6.14 19.95
CA LYS A 407 10.92 6.79 19.08
C LYS A 407 12.28 6.79 19.76
N ARG A 408 12.35 7.17 21.04
CA ARG A 408 13.62 7.19 21.81
C ARG A 408 14.24 5.80 21.89
N TRP A 409 13.44 4.80 22.27
CA TRP A 409 13.89 3.40 22.31
C TRP A 409 14.42 2.91 20.94
N PHE A 410 13.69 3.18 19.84
CA PHE A 410 14.10 2.76 18.51
C PHE A 410 15.44 3.40 18.11
N ARG A 411 15.62 4.70 18.39
CA ARG A 411 16.86 5.44 18.12
C ARG A 411 18.03 4.86 18.90
N GLU A 412 17.86 4.59 20.19
CA GLU A 412 18.89 4.03 21.07
C GLU A 412 19.32 2.62 20.64
N GLU A 413 18.36 1.75 20.31
CA GLU A 413 18.62 0.34 20.03
C GLU A 413 19.26 0.11 18.65
N TYR A 414 18.88 0.92 17.65
CA TYR A 414 19.24 0.68 16.24
C TYR A 414 20.14 1.75 15.62
N GLY A 415 20.30 2.93 16.23
CA GLY A 415 21.11 4.03 15.70
C GLY A 415 22.58 3.65 15.48
N ALA A 416 23.22 3.08 16.52
CA ALA A 416 24.62 2.65 16.44
C ALA A 416 24.80 1.46 15.47
N LYS A 417 23.89 0.48 15.52
CA LYS A 417 23.92 -0.71 14.64
C LYS A 417 23.80 -0.31 13.17
N PHE A 418 22.92 0.64 12.85
CA PHE A 418 22.78 1.18 11.50
C PHE A 418 24.09 1.83 11.02
N CYS A 419 24.74 2.63 11.87
CA CYS A 419 26.03 3.24 11.54
C CYS A 419 27.11 2.18 11.26
N THR A 420 27.18 1.13 12.08
CA THR A 420 28.20 0.08 11.92
C THR A 420 27.94 -0.81 10.70
N HIS A 421 26.71 -1.23 10.47
CA HIS A 421 26.40 -2.24 9.45
C HIS A 421 26.14 -1.64 8.06
N ILE A 422 25.51 -0.46 7.98
CA ILE A 422 25.08 0.17 6.72
C ILE A 422 26.01 1.34 6.35
N LEU A 423 26.31 2.25 7.28
CA LEU A 423 27.15 3.43 6.92
C LEU A 423 28.64 3.10 6.73
N GLY A 424 29.09 1.90 7.11
CA GLY A 424 30.46 1.46 6.86
C GLY A 424 30.85 1.50 5.38
N GLY A 425 29.93 1.16 4.46
CA GLY A 425 30.16 1.14 3.01
C GLY A 425 29.60 2.33 2.25
N PHE A 426 29.07 3.35 2.94
CA PHE A 426 28.45 4.52 2.31
C PHE A 426 29.50 5.56 1.89
N PRO A 427 29.36 6.20 0.71
CA PRO A 427 28.28 6.03 -0.28
C PRO A 427 28.50 4.83 -1.21
N TYR A 428 27.40 4.14 -1.54
CA TYR A 428 27.42 2.97 -2.42
C TYR A 428 27.34 3.37 -3.90
N TYR A 429 27.88 2.52 -4.77
CA TYR A 429 27.79 2.69 -6.22
C TYR A 429 27.61 1.34 -6.96
N GLN A 430 27.11 1.37 -8.20
CA GLN A 430 26.99 0.23 -9.10
C GLN A 430 27.77 0.52 -10.39
N SER A 431 28.68 -0.38 -10.77
CA SER A 431 29.35 -0.29 -12.07
C SER A 431 28.32 -0.59 -13.16
N GLY A 432 27.98 0.43 -13.96
CA GLY A 432 26.99 0.31 -15.03
C GLY A 432 27.26 -0.88 -15.95
N THR A 433 26.22 -1.65 -16.27
CA THR A 433 26.23 -2.58 -17.39
C THR A 433 26.30 -1.78 -18.68
N GLU A 434 27.50 -1.42 -19.13
CA GLU A 434 27.67 -0.95 -20.50
C GLU A 434 27.31 -2.10 -21.44
N THR A 435 26.15 -1.96 -22.09
CA THR A 435 25.79 -2.70 -23.29
C THR A 435 26.97 -2.68 -24.26
N LYS A 436 27.45 -3.86 -24.64
CA LYS A 436 28.47 -4.06 -25.67
C LYS A 436 28.05 -3.37 -26.98
N SER A 437 28.43 -2.12 -27.18
CA SER A 437 28.41 -1.46 -28.49
C SER A 437 29.84 -1.20 -28.93
N GLN A 438 30.28 -2.08 -29.84
CA GLN A 438 31.27 -1.90 -30.92
C GLN A 438 32.54 -1.06 -30.66
N GLN A 439 33.68 -1.73 -30.85
CA GLN A 439 35.04 -1.18 -30.88
C GLN A 439 35.17 0.12 -31.70
N PRO A 440 36.17 0.94 -31.36
CA PRO A 440 37.30 1.06 -32.29
C PRO A 440 38.67 0.84 -31.63
N LYS A 441 39.61 0.37 -32.45
CA LYS A 441 40.97 -0.06 -32.11
C LYS A 441 41.94 1.13 -31.93
N ARG A 442 42.80 0.99 -30.90
CA ARG A 442 44.23 1.40 -30.77
C ARG A 442 44.65 2.86 -31.05
N SER A 443 45.23 3.51 -30.03
CA SER A 443 46.68 3.78 -29.96
C SER A 443 47.12 4.26 -28.57
N LYS A 444 48.41 4.05 -28.28
CA LYS A 444 49.06 4.00 -26.96
C LYS A 444 49.33 5.36 -26.29
N THR A 445 49.65 5.25 -25.00
CA THR A 445 50.55 6.10 -24.18
C THR A 445 50.01 7.45 -23.69
N THR A 446 49.28 7.42 -22.58
CA THR A 446 49.51 8.30 -21.42
C THR A 446 48.90 7.63 -20.19
N ALA A 447 49.58 7.68 -19.04
CA ALA A 447 49.09 7.10 -17.79
C ALA A 447 47.66 7.62 -17.49
N PRO A 448 46.70 6.76 -17.10
CA PRO A 448 45.39 7.27 -16.72
C PRO A 448 45.51 7.92 -15.34
N ILE A 449 45.47 9.25 -15.36
CA ILE A 449 45.08 10.05 -14.21
C ILE A 449 43.72 9.51 -13.75
N LEU A 450 43.65 9.08 -12.49
CA LEU A 450 42.44 8.65 -11.80
C LEU A 450 41.35 9.71 -12.00
N SER A 451 40.40 9.45 -12.88
CA SER A 451 39.15 10.21 -12.91
C SER A 451 38.29 9.69 -11.75
N GLU A 452 38.23 10.47 -10.68
CA GLU A 452 37.22 10.33 -9.64
C GLU A 452 35.85 10.25 -10.31
N LYS A 453 35.27 9.04 -10.33
CA LYS A 453 33.88 8.80 -10.76
C LYS A 453 32.98 9.51 -9.76
N THR A 454 32.74 10.77 -10.04
CA THR A 454 31.85 11.65 -9.31
C THR A 454 30.41 11.30 -9.68
N VAL A 455 29.72 10.72 -8.70
CA VAL A 455 28.27 10.54 -8.60
C VAL A 455 27.64 9.52 -9.58
N ASP A 456 27.39 8.32 -9.06
CA ASP A 456 26.77 7.19 -9.79
C ASP A 456 25.25 7.35 -9.94
N ASP A 457 24.76 7.22 -11.18
CA ASP A 457 23.33 7.30 -11.55
C ASP A 457 22.48 6.15 -10.99
N HIS A 458 23.06 5.01 -10.63
CA HIS A 458 22.30 3.80 -10.32
C HIS A 458 21.97 3.63 -8.83
N CYS A 459 22.74 4.23 -7.92
CA CYS A 459 22.58 4.03 -6.46
C CYS A 459 21.95 5.20 -5.70
N TYR A 460 21.48 6.25 -6.38
CA TYR A 460 20.89 7.43 -5.71
C TYR A 460 19.76 7.06 -4.76
N ARG A 461 18.89 6.15 -5.17
CA ARG A 461 17.74 5.72 -4.36
C ARG A 461 18.19 5.10 -3.04
N HIS A 462 19.17 4.21 -3.07
CA HIS A 462 19.74 3.59 -1.86
C HIS A 462 20.39 4.64 -0.97
N ASN A 463 21.25 5.47 -1.55
CA ASN A 463 22.02 6.46 -0.78
C ASN A 463 21.11 7.54 -0.16
N PHE A 464 20.10 8.03 -0.87
CA PHE A 464 19.15 8.99 -0.32
C PHE A 464 18.26 8.39 0.77
N ASN A 465 17.81 7.14 0.63
CA ASN A 465 17.09 6.44 1.70
C ASN A 465 17.97 6.25 2.95
N ILE A 466 19.26 5.96 2.77
CA ILE A 466 20.24 5.90 3.87
C ILE A 466 20.36 7.27 4.55
N CYS A 467 20.50 8.36 3.78
CA CYS A 467 20.58 9.71 4.32
C CYS A 467 19.30 10.06 5.10
N TYR A 468 18.13 9.82 4.53
CA TYR A 468 16.84 10.07 5.16
C TYR A 468 16.71 9.31 6.48
N PHE A 469 16.90 7.98 6.45
CA PHE A 469 16.74 7.15 7.63
C PHE A 469 17.77 7.46 8.72
N TYR A 470 19.00 7.83 8.34
CA TYR A 470 19.98 8.33 9.32
C TYR A 470 19.46 9.55 10.07
N CYS A 471 18.81 10.50 9.38
CA CYS A 471 18.24 11.67 10.02
C CYS A 471 17.10 11.28 10.97
N CYS A 472 16.26 10.30 10.60
CA CYS A 472 15.21 9.77 11.48
C CYS A 472 15.77 9.20 12.81
N LEU A 473 16.90 8.49 12.72
CA LEU A 473 17.57 7.87 13.86
C LEU A 473 18.28 8.86 14.81
N HIS A 474 18.48 10.11 14.40
CA HIS A 474 19.24 11.11 15.17
C HIS A 474 18.38 12.35 15.48
N GLU A 475 17.77 12.36 16.66
CA GLU A 475 16.91 13.46 17.14
C GLU A 475 17.58 14.84 17.06
N GLN A 476 18.84 14.93 17.48
CA GLN A 476 19.62 16.17 17.46
C GLN A 476 20.48 16.32 16.20
N PHE A 477 20.00 15.86 15.04
CA PHE A 477 20.74 15.93 13.78
C PHE A 477 21.34 17.32 13.52
N ARG A 478 20.57 18.39 13.75
CA ARG A 478 21.03 19.78 13.60
C ARG A 478 21.76 20.37 14.81
N GLY A 479 21.68 19.73 15.99
CA GLY A 479 22.09 20.32 17.27
C GLY A 479 23.24 19.64 18.02
N GLY A 480 23.73 18.50 17.54
CA GLY A 480 24.74 17.71 18.24
C GLY A 480 26.05 18.46 18.51
N LYS A 481 26.48 18.53 19.78
CA LYS A 481 27.74 19.17 20.22
C LYS A 481 29.00 18.39 19.79
N LYS A 482 28.90 17.09 19.49
CA LYS A 482 29.99 16.24 19.00
C LYS A 482 29.67 15.74 17.60
N LYS A 483 30.49 16.13 16.63
CA LYS A 483 30.37 15.74 15.22
C LYS A 483 30.84 14.28 15.09
N SER A 484 29.94 13.39 14.68
CA SER A 484 30.30 12.01 14.38
C SER A 484 30.84 11.93 12.94
N GLN A 485 31.81 11.05 12.68
CA GLN A 485 32.30 10.81 11.32
C GLN A 485 31.15 10.44 10.33
N PRO A 486 30.14 9.63 10.72
CA PRO A 486 28.99 9.35 9.86
C PRO A 486 28.17 10.59 9.47
N TYR A 487 27.98 11.53 10.40
CA TYR A 487 27.25 12.77 10.15
C TYR A 487 27.89 13.58 9.02
N THR A 488 29.21 13.82 9.10
CA THR A 488 29.94 14.59 8.08
C THR A 488 29.87 13.93 6.72
N LYS A 489 29.98 12.59 6.64
CA LYS A 489 29.85 11.85 5.38
C LYS A 489 28.50 12.07 4.71
N ILE A 490 27.41 12.06 5.48
CA ILE A 490 26.05 12.23 4.95
C ILE A 490 25.82 13.65 4.44
N VAL A 491 26.15 14.67 5.24
CA VAL A 491 25.95 16.06 4.83
C VAL A 491 26.80 16.40 3.60
N GLU A 492 28.05 15.94 3.57
CA GLU A 492 28.94 16.16 2.43
C GLU A 492 28.44 15.44 1.16
N TYR A 493 27.92 14.22 1.28
CA TYR A 493 27.30 13.51 0.15
C TYR A 493 26.09 14.27 -0.41
N VAL A 494 25.16 14.70 0.45
CA VAL A 494 23.97 15.46 0.04
C VAL A 494 24.39 16.80 -0.58
N LYS A 495 25.36 17.50 0.01
CA LYS A 495 25.90 18.75 -0.53
C LYS A 495 26.49 18.57 -1.93
N ARG A 496 27.27 17.51 -2.16
CA ARG A 496 27.80 17.18 -3.50
C ARG A 496 26.69 16.89 -4.51
N CYS A 497 25.63 16.20 -4.09
CA CYS A 497 24.47 15.94 -4.95
C CYS A 497 23.71 17.23 -5.31
N VAL A 498 23.57 18.16 -4.37
CA VAL A 498 22.95 19.47 -4.62
C VAL A 498 23.79 20.31 -5.59
N MET A 499 25.13 20.35 -5.39
CA MET A 499 26.04 21.07 -6.30
C MET A 499 26.02 20.49 -7.72
N ASN A 500 25.90 19.17 -7.85
CA ASN A 500 25.88 18.46 -9.13
C ASN A 500 24.47 17.93 -9.45
N TRP A 501 23.47 18.82 -9.45
CA TRP A 501 22.06 18.47 -9.68
C TRP A 501 21.79 18.00 -11.12
N LYS A 502 22.16 16.76 -11.44
CA LYS A 502 22.05 16.14 -12.78
C LYS A 502 21.58 14.69 -12.67
N PHE A 503 20.36 14.50 -12.15
CA PHE A 503 19.78 13.16 -11.97
C PHE A 503 19.04 12.69 -13.23
N ARG A 504 19.19 11.42 -13.59
CA ARG A 504 18.32 10.75 -14.58
C ARG A 504 17.03 10.27 -13.91
N GLY A 505 15.94 11.03 -14.07
CA GLY A 505 14.60 10.65 -13.62
C GLY A 505 14.07 11.44 -12.42
N ALA A 506 12.73 11.45 -12.27
CA ALA A 506 12.04 12.21 -11.22
C ALA A 506 12.24 11.61 -9.82
N ASP A 507 12.42 10.29 -9.70
CA ASP A 507 12.49 9.60 -8.41
C ASP A 507 13.68 10.03 -7.54
N ALA A 508 14.88 10.11 -8.11
CA ALA A 508 16.07 10.55 -7.39
C ALA A 508 15.94 12.01 -6.91
N THR A 509 15.33 12.86 -7.74
CA THR A 509 15.01 14.25 -7.39
C THR A 509 14.02 14.31 -6.22
N ASN A 510 12.96 13.50 -6.27
CA ASN A 510 11.95 13.43 -5.21
C ASN A 510 12.55 13.01 -3.86
N LEU A 511 13.41 11.99 -3.89
CA LEU A 511 14.11 11.50 -2.71
C LEU A 511 15.11 12.53 -2.16
N LEU A 512 15.87 13.22 -3.02
CA LEU A 512 16.75 14.30 -2.57
C LEU A 512 15.96 15.43 -1.90
N LEU A 513 14.85 15.87 -2.50
CA LEU A 513 14.00 16.90 -1.90
C LEU A 513 13.41 16.46 -0.56
N GLN A 514 13.04 15.18 -0.42
CA GLN A 514 12.59 14.62 0.85
C GLN A 514 13.71 14.63 1.91
N VAL A 515 14.93 14.22 1.54
CA VAL A 515 16.11 14.28 2.43
C VAL A 515 16.40 15.73 2.84
N LEU A 516 16.38 16.67 1.90
CA LEU A 516 16.62 18.09 2.17
C LEU A 516 15.54 18.67 3.10
N ARG A 517 14.26 18.35 2.87
CA ARG A 517 13.17 18.78 3.76
C ARG A 517 13.39 18.28 5.17
N TYR A 518 13.75 17.01 5.35
CA TYR A 518 13.98 16.45 6.68
C TYR A 518 15.21 17.08 7.36
N MET A 519 16.33 17.20 6.64
CA MET A 519 17.59 17.77 7.17
C MET A 519 17.46 19.26 7.53
N LEU A 520 16.65 20.03 6.78
CA LEU A 520 16.56 21.49 6.90
C LEU A 520 15.32 21.97 7.65
N LEU A 521 14.25 21.18 7.75
CA LEU A 521 12.98 21.57 8.35
C LEU A 521 12.48 20.57 9.40
N ASP A 522 12.10 19.36 8.99
CA ASP A 522 11.23 18.44 9.76
C ASP A 522 11.92 17.74 10.96
N THR A 523 13.16 18.11 11.30
CA THR A 523 13.83 17.56 12.49
C THR A 523 13.26 18.19 13.78
N ASP A 524 13.03 17.38 14.83
CA ASP A 524 12.57 17.80 16.18
C ASP A 524 13.51 18.80 16.91
N CYS A 525 14.63 19.18 16.30
CA CYS A 525 15.67 20.02 16.89
C CYS A 525 15.67 21.43 16.28
N MET A 526 15.53 22.45 17.14
CA MET A 526 15.60 23.87 16.75
C MET A 526 17.03 24.42 16.64
N ALA A 527 18.06 23.66 16.99
CA ALA A 527 19.44 24.09 16.80
C ALA A 527 19.84 23.98 15.32
N VAL A 528 20.83 24.77 14.90
CA VAL A 528 21.38 24.74 13.55
C VAL A 528 22.89 24.70 13.68
N ASN A 529 23.53 23.73 13.04
CA ASN A 529 24.98 23.63 12.98
C ASN A 529 25.53 24.25 11.67
N GLN A 530 26.85 24.45 11.62
CA GLN A 530 27.48 25.11 10.48
C GLN A 530 27.33 24.32 9.17
N GLU A 531 27.34 22.99 9.25
CA GLU A 531 27.20 22.09 8.10
C GLU A 531 25.80 22.16 7.47
N THR A 532 24.73 22.19 8.28
CA THR A 532 23.36 22.38 7.77
C THR A 532 23.13 23.80 7.25
N ARG A 533 23.75 24.81 7.89
CA ARG A 533 23.73 26.20 7.38
C ARG A 533 24.43 26.31 6.02
N THR A 534 25.59 25.69 5.86
CA THR A 534 26.32 25.69 4.58
C THR A 534 25.60 24.86 3.51
N LEU A 535 24.90 23.78 3.88
CA LEU A 535 24.04 23.03 2.96
C LEU A 535 22.87 23.89 2.46
N LEU A 536 22.22 24.63 3.37
CA LEU A 536 21.15 25.56 3.00
C LEU A 536 21.65 26.67 2.06
N GLN A 537 22.81 27.26 2.37
CA GLN A 537 23.45 28.25 1.51
C GLN A 537 23.78 27.68 0.12
N THR A 538 24.30 26.45 0.08
CA THR A 538 24.57 25.72 -1.18
C THR A 538 23.29 25.52 -1.99
N LEU A 539 22.21 25.09 -1.34
CA LEU A 539 20.92 24.90 -2.01
C LEU A 539 20.36 26.22 -2.57
N LEU A 540 20.52 27.32 -1.83
CA LEU A 540 20.11 28.65 -2.27
C LEU A 540 20.94 29.15 -3.45
N GLU A 541 22.26 28.95 -3.44
CA GLU A 541 23.15 29.29 -4.55
C GLU A 541 22.78 28.50 -5.81
N VAL A 542 22.54 27.19 -5.68
CA VAL A 542 22.09 26.34 -6.79
C VAL A 542 20.72 26.79 -7.31
N TYR A 543 19.79 27.17 -6.43
CA TYR A 543 18.48 27.70 -6.84
C TYR A 543 18.59 28.99 -7.68
N ILE A 544 19.56 29.85 -7.38
CA ILE A 544 19.76 31.14 -8.07
C ILE A 544 20.53 30.93 -9.38
N THR A 545 21.60 30.12 -9.35
CA THR A 545 22.57 30.02 -10.45
C THR A 545 22.27 28.89 -11.44
N ALA A 546 21.70 27.77 -10.99
CA ALA A 546 21.49 26.60 -11.82
C ALA A 546 20.18 26.68 -12.61
N LYS A 547 20.20 26.17 -13.85
CA LYS A 547 19.01 26.01 -14.69
C LYS A 547 18.24 24.74 -14.32
N LEU A 548 17.55 24.78 -13.18
CA LEU A 548 16.70 23.67 -12.73
C LEU A 548 15.32 23.70 -13.43
N PRO A 549 14.70 22.52 -13.70
CA PRO A 549 13.29 22.42 -14.10
C PRO A 549 12.35 23.20 -13.17
N GLN A 550 11.31 23.82 -13.74
CA GLN A 550 10.42 24.74 -13.01
C GLN A 550 9.72 24.07 -11.82
N GLU A 551 9.26 22.83 -11.99
CA GLU A 551 8.62 22.05 -10.90
C GLU A 551 9.56 21.87 -9.70
N ILE A 552 10.83 21.57 -9.95
CA ILE A 552 11.86 21.41 -8.91
C ILE A 552 12.11 22.75 -8.22
N ARG A 553 12.19 23.84 -8.98
CA ARG A 553 12.33 25.20 -8.43
C ARG A 553 11.17 25.57 -7.52
N ASN A 554 9.94 25.27 -7.93
CA ASN A 554 8.75 25.55 -7.13
C ASN A 554 8.81 24.80 -5.78
N ARG A 555 9.19 23.51 -5.79
CA ARG A 555 9.32 22.72 -4.55
C ARG A 555 10.43 23.19 -3.62
N ILE A 556 11.58 23.62 -4.16
CA ILE A 556 12.67 24.23 -3.37
C ILE A 556 12.20 25.57 -2.77
N LEU A 557 11.47 26.38 -3.53
CA LEU A 557 10.89 27.63 -3.04
C LEU A 557 9.92 27.38 -1.90
N VAL A 558 8.99 26.43 -2.05
CA VAL A 558 8.05 26.04 -0.99
C VAL A 558 8.80 25.58 0.26
N LEU A 559 9.86 24.78 0.11
CA LEU A 559 10.71 24.39 1.25
C LEU A 559 11.33 25.60 1.97
N PHE A 560 11.86 26.59 1.23
CA PHE A 560 12.39 27.80 1.84
C PHE A 560 11.32 28.63 2.54
N CYS A 561 10.14 28.77 1.91
CA CYS A 561 8.99 29.41 2.54
C CYS A 561 8.59 28.68 3.81
N ASP A 562 8.48 27.35 3.81
CA ASP A 562 8.14 26.54 4.98
C ASP A 562 9.16 26.70 6.12
N ILE A 563 10.46 26.88 5.83
CA ILE A 563 11.49 27.17 6.85
C ILE A 563 11.26 28.54 7.50
N ILE A 564 10.88 29.55 6.71
CA ILE A 564 10.60 30.91 7.19
C ILE A 564 9.29 30.95 7.98
N VAL A 565 8.30 30.21 7.48
CA VAL A 565 6.93 30.18 7.96
C VAL A 565 6.84 29.32 9.22
N GLY A 566 7.29 28.08 9.15
CA GLY A 566 7.05 27.05 10.16
C GLY A 566 7.68 27.34 11.53
N SER A 567 8.77 28.12 11.62
CA SER A 567 9.40 28.46 12.91
C SER A 567 10.26 29.73 12.81
N ASP A 568 9.77 30.86 13.34
CA ASP A 568 10.52 32.14 13.36
C ASP A 568 11.89 32.01 14.07
N SER A 569 11.96 31.15 15.09
CA SER A 569 13.20 30.84 15.81
C SER A 569 14.24 30.12 14.93
N LEU A 570 13.80 29.20 14.06
CA LEU A 570 14.67 28.43 13.17
C LEU A 570 15.24 29.31 12.06
N TRP A 571 14.38 30.12 11.44
CA TRP A 571 14.76 31.14 10.47
C TRP A 571 15.88 32.06 10.99
N ARG A 572 15.70 32.61 12.20
CA ARG A 572 16.70 33.47 12.85
C ARG A 572 18.04 32.76 13.07
N ARG A 573 18.02 31.46 13.40
CA ARG A 573 19.22 30.65 13.67
C ARG A 573 20.00 30.29 12.40
N TYR A 574 19.33 30.10 11.26
CA TYR A 574 20.02 29.97 9.98
C TYR A 574 20.74 31.26 9.56
N GLY A 575 20.22 32.40 10.00
CA GLY A 575 20.75 33.73 9.70
C GLY A 575 19.93 34.39 8.61
N GLN A 576 19.22 35.46 8.98
CA GLN A 576 18.26 36.14 8.10
C GLN A 576 18.91 36.67 6.81
N GLU A 577 20.16 37.11 6.91
CA GLU A 577 20.96 37.62 5.79
C GLU A 577 21.05 36.63 4.63
N LEU A 578 21.03 35.32 4.90
CA LEU A 578 21.15 34.30 3.87
C LEU A 578 20.02 34.40 2.83
N PHE A 579 18.79 34.70 3.26
CA PHE A 579 17.68 34.78 2.32
C PHE A 579 17.23 36.20 2.00
N THR A 580 17.85 37.25 2.55
CA THR A 580 17.45 38.64 2.26
C THR A 580 17.46 38.93 0.75
N LEU A 581 18.51 38.52 0.03
CA LEU A 581 18.60 38.71 -1.42
C LEU A 581 17.51 37.91 -2.15
N TRP A 582 17.31 36.65 -1.74
CA TRP A 582 16.32 35.77 -2.35
C TRP A 582 14.88 36.25 -2.13
N LEU A 583 14.54 36.70 -0.93
CA LEU A 583 13.23 37.27 -0.57
C LEU A 583 12.89 38.48 -1.45
N LYS A 584 13.88 39.35 -1.71
CA LYS A 584 13.75 40.48 -2.63
C LYS A 584 13.50 40.06 -4.09
N MET A 585 13.90 38.85 -4.49
CA MET A 585 13.66 38.36 -5.85
C MET A 585 12.24 37.79 -6.04
N LEU A 586 11.55 37.39 -4.98
CA LEU A 586 10.29 36.66 -5.07
C LEU A 586 9.13 37.45 -5.67
N PRO A 587 8.90 38.74 -5.35
CA PRO A 587 7.79 39.49 -5.95
C PRO A 587 7.91 39.63 -7.47
N ASN A 588 9.12 39.54 -8.04
CA ASN A 588 9.32 39.54 -9.49
C ASN A 588 8.71 38.31 -10.18
N LEU A 589 8.39 37.23 -9.44
CA LEU A 589 7.68 36.07 -9.98
C LEU A 589 6.24 36.41 -10.37
N LEU A 590 5.61 37.40 -9.71
CA LEU A 590 4.26 37.87 -10.03
C LEU A 590 4.23 38.70 -11.33
N CYS A 591 5.38 39.19 -11.79
CA CYS A 591 5.52 39.90 -13.07
C CYS A 591 5.82 38.96 -14.25
N LYS A 592 5.91 37.64 -14.02
CA LYS A 592 6.15 36.64 -15.08
C LYS A 592 4.84 36.21 -15.74
N PRO A 593 4.89 35.65 -16.97
CA PRO A 593 3.69 35.21 -17.67
C PRO A 593 3.00 33.99 -17.04
N SER A 594 3.68 33.25 -16.16
CA SER A 594 3.09 32.10 -15.49
C SER A 594 3.61 31.93 -14.07
N ILE A 595 2.73 31.53 -13.16
CA ILE A 595 3.05 31.22 -11.76
C ILE A 595 2.27 29.99 -11.31
N ASP A 596 2.86 29.21 -10.39
CA ASP A 596 2.22 28.02 -9.84
C ASP A 596 1.41 28.33 -8.58
N MET A 597 0.29 27.63 -8.41
CA MET A 597 -0.63 27.82 -7.27
C MET A 597 0.07 27.65 -5.91
N GLU A 598 0.91 26.63 -5.74
CA GLU A 598 1.58 26.38 -4.47
C GLU A 598 2.63 27.46 -4.17
N VAL A 599 3.24 28.03 -5.22
CA VAL A 599 4.11 29.20 -5.09
C VAL A 599 3.32 30.43 -4.65
N LEU A 600 2.13 30.68 -5.23
CA LEU A 600 1.28 31.80 -4.82
C LEU A 600 0.87 31.71 -3.34
N LYS A 601 0.44 30.53 -2.88
CA LYS A 601 0.13 30.28 -1.46
C LYS A 601 1.34 30.53 -0.57
N ALA A 602 2.52 30.05 -0.97
CA ALA A 602 3.76 30.28 -0.24
C ALA A 602 4.15 31.78 -0.16
N LEU A 603 3.94 32.55 -1.23
CA LEU A 603 4.15 34.00 -1.22
C LEU A 603 3.14 34.71 -0.30
N LEU A 604 1.88 34.28 -0.30
CA LEU A 604 0.85 34.86 0.57
C LEU A 604 1.20 34.66 2.04
N CYS A 605 1.70 33.48 2.41
CA CYS A 605 2.19 33.19 3.76
C CYS A 605 3.36 34.11 4.19
N LEU A 606 4.22 34.53 3.26
CA LEU A 606 5.29 35.50 3.53
C LEU A 606 4.74 36.91 3.76
N GLY A 607 3.73 37.31 2.98
CA GLY A 607 3.01 38.57 3.16
C GLY A 607 2.31 38.64 4.52
N GLN A 608 1.57 37.58 4.89
CA GLN A 608 0.89 37.42 6.18
C GLN A 608 1.83 37.54 7.38
N ARG A 609 3.07 37.02 7.27
CA ARG A 609 4.08 37.14 8.33
C ARG A 609 4.78 38.49 8.39
N GLY A 610 4.43 39.44 7.54
CA GLY A 610 5.01 40.79 7.58
C GLY A 610 6.49 40.82 7.19
N ASN A 611 6.96 39.92 6.31
CA ASN A 611 8.37 39.85 5.95
C ASN A 611 8.84 41.14 5.21
N VAL A 612 9.64 41.98 5.88
CA VAL A 612 9.98 43.33 5.41
C VAL A 612 10.71 43.33 4.05
N PRO A 613 11.78 42.55 3.82
CA PRO A 613 12.47 42.54 2.51
C PRO A 613 11.58 42.13 1.33
N PHE A 614 10.64 41.22 1.56
CA PHE A 614 9.66 40.81 0.55
C PHE A 614 8.65 41.93 0.27
N LEU A 615 8.07 42.52 1.31
CA LEU A 615 7.05 43.57 1.18
C LEU A 615 7.58 44.84 0.49
N GLU A 616 8.82 45.24 0.77
CA GLU A 616 9.44 46.40 0.10
C GLU A 616 9.47 46.27 -1.43
N VAL A 617 9.81 45.09 -1.94
CA VAL A 617 9.85 44.84 -3.39
C VAL A 617 8.45 44.56 -3.95
N LEU A 618 7.56 43.96 -3.17
CA LEU A 618 6.14 43.81 -3.55
C LEU A 618 5.50 45.18 -3.78
N GLU A 619 5.74 46.14 -2.89
CA GLU A 619 5.29 47.52 -3.05
C GLU A 619 5.92 48.20 -4.27
N ALA A 620 7.20 47.99 -4.54
CA ALA A 620 7.87 48.55 -5.72
C ALA A 620 7.29 48.01 -7.04
N ASN A 621 6.88 46.73 -7.06
CA ASN A 621 6.36 46.06 -8.25
C ASN A 621 4.83 46.13 -8.37
N ALA A 622 4.11 46.69 -7.40
CA ALA A 622 2.65 46.60 -7.32
C ALA A 622 1.94 47.03 -8.61
N LYS A 623 2.36 48.13 -9.23
CA LYS A 623 1.80 48.62 -10.51
C LYS A 623 1.99 47.61 -11.65
N GLN A 624 3.19 47.04 -11.75
CA GLN A 624 3.50 46.03 -12.77
C GLN A 624 2.73 44.73 -12.54
N ILE A 625 2.49 44.36 -11.28
CA ILE A 625 1.69 43.19 -10.92
C ILE A 625 0.23 43.40 -11.35
N VAL A 626 -0.35 44.58 -11.09
CA VAL A 626 -1.71 44.90 -11.54
C VAL A 626 -1.83 44.86 -13.06
N ALA A 627 -0.86 45.42 -13.78
CA ALA A 627 -0.83 45.35 -15.24
C ALA A 627 -0.72 43.90 -15.79
N ASN A 628 -0.03 43.01 -15.07
CA ASN A 628 0.16 41.61 -15.48
C ASN A 628 -1.00 40.69 -15.03
N MET A 629 -1.95 41.16 -14.22
CA MET A 629 -3.02 40.31 -13.69
C MET A 629 -3.95 39.74 -14.78
N GLU A 630 -4.14 40.43 -15.90
CA GLU A 630 -4.95 39.90 -17.01
C GLU A 630 -4.22 38.80 -17.81
N THR A 631 -2.90 38.86 -17.84
CA THR A 631 -2.05 38.06 -18.74
C THR A 631 -1.37 36.89 -18.05
N ILE A 632 -1.30 36.91 -16.72
CA ILE A 632 -0.66 35.86 -15.94
C ILE A 632 -1.48 34.58 -15.97
N ARG A 633 -0.83 33.47 -16.35
CA ARG A 633 -1.42 32.14 -16.28
C ARG A 633 -1.04 31.46 -14.97
N VAL A 634 -2.03 31.19 -14.12
CA VAL A 634 -1.83 30.39 -12.91
C VAL A 634 -1.92 28.90 -13.27
N THR A 635 -0.91 28.12 -12.91
CA THR A 635 -0.89 26.67 -13.14
C THR A 635 -1.32 25.91 -11.89
N ASN A 636 -1.99 24.76 -12.07
CA ASN A 636 -2.48 23.89 -10.99
C ASN A 636 -3.58 24.51 -10.10
N GLU A 637 -4.51 25.26 -10.71
CA GLU A 637 -5.72 25.74 -10.02
C GLU A 637 -6.71 24.59 -9.81
N ALA A 638 -7.26 24.47 -8.59
CA ALA A 638 -8.35 23.53 -8.31
C ALA A 638 -9.69 24.07 -8.81
N GLU A 639 -9.92 25.37 -8.58
CA GLU A 639 -11.06 26.12 -9.07
C GLU A 639 -10.61 27.29 -9.94
N GLN A 640 -11.31 27.54 -11.04
CA GLN A 640 -10.95 28.60 -11.97
C GLN A 640 -11.11 29.98 -11.29
N GLY A 641 -10.02 30.74 -11.20
CA GLY A 641 -10.01 32.08 -10.59
C GLY A 641 -9.49 32.12 -9.15
N GLU A 642 -9.18 30.98 -8.53
CA GLU A 642 -8.56 30.92 -7.19
C GLU A 642 -7.22 31.67 -7.18
N GLY A 643 -6.41 31.53 -8.23
CA GLY A 643 -5.11 32.19 -8.33
C GLY A 643 -5.21 33.70 -8.38
N PHE A 644 -6.22 34.23 -9.07
CA PHE A 644 -6.49 35.67 -9.12
C PHE A 644 -6.84 36.23 -7.74
N VAL A 645 -7.65 35.50 -6.96
CA VAL A 645 -8.00 35.87 -5.59
C VAL A 645 -6.76 35.94 -4.70
N LEU A 646 -5.84 34.97 -4.82
CA LEU A 646 -4.58 35.00 -4.06
C LEU A 646 -3.68 36.18 -4.41
N ILE A 647 -3.64 36.60 -5.68
CA ILE A 647 -2.88 37.78 -6.12
C ILE A 647 -3.50 39.06 -5.53
N CYS A 648 -4.83 39.18 -5.54
CA CYS A 648 -5.52 40.29 -4.86
C CYS A 648 -5.19 40.31 -3.36
N ASN A 649 -5.26 39.15 -2.70
CA ASN A 649 -4.93 39.00 -1.28
C ASN A 649 -3.46 39.33 -0.98
N LEU A 650 -2.55 39.15 -1.93
CA LEU A 650 -1.15 39.57 -1.79
C LEU A 650 -1.01 41.10 -1.79
N LEU A 651 -1.72 41.78 -2.69
CA LEU A 651 -1.71 43.24 -2.78
C LEU A 651 -2.32 43.92 -1.54
N PHE A 652 -3.17 43.23 -0.79
CA PHE A 652 -3.66 43.68 0.52
C PHE A 652 -2.52 44.01 1.51
N TYR A 653 -1.35 43.37 1.39
CA TYR A 653 -0.23 43.59 2.32
C TYR A 653 0.65 44.80 1.97
N VAL A 654 0.31 45.58 0.92
CA VAL A 654 0.94 46.86 0.61
C VAL A 654 0.71 47.85 1.76
N ARG A 655 1.76 48.54 2.23
CA ARG A 655 1.66 49.48 3.36
C ARG A 655 1.55 50.96 2.96
N LYS A 656 2.01 51.32 1.76
CA LYS A 656 2.05 52.72 1.29
C LYS A 656 0.67 53.20 0.87
N ARG A 657 0.10 54.12 1.65
CA ARG A 657 -1.26 54.67 1.42
C ARG A 657 -1.42 55.32 0.06
N GLU A 658 -0.46 56.16 -0.35
CA GLU A 658 -0.51 56.85 -1.64
C GLU A 658 -0.47 55.87 -2.81
N LEU A 659 0.32 54.80 -2.70
CA LEU A 659 0.37 53.75 -3.70
C LEU A 659 -0.96 53.00 -3.81
N ILE A 660 -1.63 52.71 -2.70
CA ILE A 660 -2.95 52.05 -2.71
C ILE A 660 -3.98 52.91 -3.43
N ARG A 661 -4.00 54.24 -3.18
CA ARG A 661 -4.89 55.17 -3.90
C ARG A 661 -4.59 55.19 -5.40
N GLU A 662 -3.31 55.30 -5.77
CA GLU A 662 -2.90 55.29 -7.18
C GLU A 662 -3.31 53.98 -7.89
N LEU A 663 -3.20 52.83 -7.21
CA LEU A 663 -3.62 51.54 -7.77
C LEU A 663 -5.13 51.46 -7.99
N ILE A 664 -5.95 52.04 -7.11
CA ILE A 664 -7.41 52.07 -7.25
C ILE A 664 -7.83 53.05 -8.37
N ASP A 665 -7.28 54.26 -8.34
CA ASP A 665 -7.73 55.37 -9.20
C ASP A 665 -7.27 55.23 -10.65
N PHE A 666 -6.15 54.54 -10.90
CA PHE A 666 -5.54 54.44 -12.23
C PHE A 666 -5.31 53.00 -12.69
N ASP A 667 -4.54 52.21 -11.94
CA ASP A 667 -4.05 50.92 -12.45
C ASP A 667 -5.15 49.85 -12.50
N ALA A 668 -6.09 49.83 -11.54
CA ALA A 668 -7.22 48.90 -11.52
C ALA A 668 -8.21 49.14 -12.68
N LEU A 669 -8.31 50.37 -13.18
CA LEU A 669 -9.15 50.69 -14.35
C LEU A 669 -8.65 50.02 -15.64
N GLY A 670 -7.39 49.59 -15.67
CA GLY A 670 -6.80 48.83 -16.78
C GLY A 670 -7.33 47.41 -16.94
N LEU A 671 -8.00 46.84 -15.92
CA LEU A 671 -8.58 45.50 -15.94
C LEU A 671 -9.92 45.48 -16.70
N LYS A 672 -10.02 44.78 -17.81
CA LYS A 672 -11.20 44.61 -18.69
C LYS A 672 -12.34 43.85 -18.05
N ASP A 673 -12.07 42.88 -17.18
CA ASP A 673 -13.09 42.15 -16.45
C ASP A 673 -13.59 42.97 -15.25
N ALA A 674 -14.87 43.35 -15.29
CA ALA A 674 -15.52 44.15 -14.26
C ALA A 674 -15.56 43.45 -12.89
N THR A 675 -15.71 42.13 -12.86
CA THR A 675 -15.80 41.35 -11.61
C THR A 675 -14.45 41.26 -10.92
N GLN A 676 -13.38 41.05 -11.71
CA GLN A 676 -12.00 41.07 -11.24
C GLN A 676 -11.59 42.45 -10.72
N ARG A 677 -11.99 43.50 -11.45
CA ARG A 677 -11.76 44.89 -11.07
C ARG A 677 -12.43 45.22 -9.73
N GLU A 678 -13.71 44.89 -9.58
CA GLU A 678 -14.47 45.14 -8.35
C GLU A 678 -13.84 44.43 -7.14
N ARG A 679 -13.40 43.18 -7.32
CA ARG A 679 -12.73 42.40 -6.27
C ARG A 679 -11.40 43.04 -5.84
N LEU A 680 -10.58 43.48 -6.79
CA LEU A 680 -9.31 44.13 -6.50
C LEU A 680 -9.53 45.45 -5.75
N CYS A 681 -10.43 46.31 -6.25
CA CYS A 681 -10.75 47.59 -5.60
C CYS A 681 -11.28 47.36 -4.18
N SER A 682 -12.22 46.44 -4.00
CA SER A 682 -12.76 46.10 -2.67
C SER A 682 -11.67 45.67 -1.68
N THR A 683 -10.70 44.87 -2.14
CA THR A 683 -9.58 44.40 -1.31
C THR A 683 -8.65 45.54 -0.89
N LEU A 684 -8.33 46.44 -1.83
CA LEU A 684 -7.47 47.60 -1.61
C LEU A 684 -8.14 48.68 -0.77
N GLU A 685 -9.44 48.92 -0.96
CA GLU A 685 -10.25 49.84 -0.16
C GLU A 685 -10.35 49.38 1.29
N LEU A 686 -10.56 48.08 1.52
CA LEU A 686 -10.56 47.51 2.87
C LEU A 686 -9.21 47.75 3.56
N LYS A 687 -8.10 47.54 2.85
CA LYS A 687 -6.77 47.87 3.39
C LYS A 687 -6.60 49.36 3.68
N LEU A 688 -7.08 50.21 2.78
CA LEU A 688 -7.00 51.66 2.90
C LEU A 688 -7.81 52.18 4.10
N GLY A 689 -8.94 51.54 4.41
CA GLY A 689 -9.74 51.80 5.61
C GLY A 689 -9.01 51.38 6.89
N MET A 690 -8.37 50.20 6.91
CA MET A 690 -7.59 49.73 8.07
C MET A 690 -6.33 50.56 8.37
N LEU A 691 -5.86 51.39 7.43
CA LEU A 691 -4.74 52.31 7.63
C LEU A 691 -5.20 53.72 8.05
N GLN A 692 -6.52 53.95 8.18
CA GLN A 692 -7.11 55.22 8.62
C GLN A 692 -7.42 55.27 10.12
N GLU A 693 -7.56 54.11 10.75
CA GLU A 693 -7.51 53.92 12.21
C GLU A 693 -6.06 53.73 12.68
#